data_AF-A0AAN6ZHE7-F1
#
_entry.id   AF-A0AAN6ZHE7-F1
#
_cell.length_a   1.000
_cell.length_b   1.000
_cell.length_c   1.000
_cell.angle_alpha   90.00
_cell.angle_beta   90.00
_cell.angle_gamma   90.00
#
_symmetry.space_group_name_H-M   'P 1'
#
loop_
_entity.id
_entity.type
_entity.pdbx_description
1 polymer ?
#
loop_
_entity_poly.entity_id
_entity_poly.type
_entity_poly.pdbx_seq_one_letter_code
_entity_poly.pdbx_strand_id
1 'polypeptide(L)'
;MAVKHRTRPFWGVQYHPESVCTEAEGNRVILNWFREAQRWNRARGRVPVTRGHGLARAATKPSLLSQLADVGCGAEQGASGEWWEVLGADPVLHSVTVTLPRGVQVPDIVEAVSSEESERIVLDSANAAPATSRADVRGRYSIVAAGLDEALRIEHHTGDDYATARLKCVAGMPVDLSQQISLARYGNIWRLIAAFHESRHLDAAAHTDTPFVGGFMGYITYEQGLADIDVPLEQPRSHHRPDVCLAWVTKSIVVDHLLGVVHVQHLRAGASCTETDSWSDKTASKVLSLQSQRRSSLNSRKDTLPPRFPKTRRPSRSTAIATPVTKEYEAKVRVCQEYIAAGESYELCLTDQTTITRPLGDPPPTATPFPRKQQRRASTTTAPSSSSWSLFKLLRTRQPAPFASYLRLHGATLVSASPERFLTYDRAGRCSMRPMKGTVRKSEAVSTLAQAEAILHVPKEEAENLMIVDLVRHDLHGVCGAGNVAVPQLLRVEEYQSVFQMVTVVEGQLPARAKGAPPGYTGLDVLAASLPPGSMTGAPKKRSCEILREIEGPQERGLYSGVVGYMCATGRGDWSVTIRSLFRWDDEQVAVSGEDGEERHEVWRIGAGGAVTILSTPDGEREEMFTKLAGPLRVFGEAC
;
A
#
# COMPACT_ATOMS: atom_id res chain seq x y z
N MET A 1 -1.24 27.31 20.14
CA MET A 1 -0.53 28.20 21.09
C MET A 1 -0.51 29.63 20.57
N ALA A 2 -0.75 30.63 21.41
CA ALA A 2 -0.56 32.05 21.05
C ALA A 2 0.50 32.67 21.96
N VAL A 3 1.47 33.35 21.39
CA VAL A 3 2.60 33.95 22.10
C VAL A 3 2.70 35.44 21.77
N LYS A 4 2.99 36.24 22.80
CA LYS A 4 3.26 37.67 22.67
C LYS A 4 4.72 37.91 23.01
N HIS A 5 5.47 38.47 22.06
CA HIS A 5 6.84 38.88 22.32
C HIS A 5 6.85 40.03 23.32
N ARG A 6 7.65 39.91 24.39
CA ARG A 6 7.61 40.85 25.54
C ARG A 6 7.99 42.28 25.16
N THR A 7 8.95 42.44 24.25
CA THR A 7 9.56 43.73 23.91
C THR A 7 9.36 44.19 22.46
N ARG A 8 8.87 43.32 21.57
CA ARG A 8 8.75 43.58 20.13
C ARG A 8 7.29 43.51 19.70
N PRO A 9 6.90 44.11 18.55
CA PRO A 9 5.53 44.10 18.01
C PRO A 9 4.92 42.74 17.67
N PHE A 10 5.57 41.64 18.03
CA PHE A 10 5.29 40.34 17.45
C PHE A 10 4.30 39.58 18.31
N TRP A 11 3.18 39.26 17.69
CA TRP A 11 2.23 38.29 18.18
C TRP A 11 2.33 37.08 17.25
N GLY A 12 2.77 35.96 17.78
CA GLY A 12 2.75 34.69 17.08
C GLY A 12 1.52 33.93 17.51
N VAL A 13 0.86 33.28 16.58
CA VAL A 13 -0.03 32.19 16.91
C VAL A 13 0.43 30.99 16.09
N GLN A 14 0.74 29.91 16.80
CA GLN A 14 1.01 28.62 16.21
C GLN A 14 -0.24 27.79 16.40
N TYR A 15 -0.83 27.38 15.29
CA TYR A 15 -1.96 26.47 15.26
C TYR A 15 -1.68 25.44 14.18
N HIS A 16 -2.25 24.25 14.31
CA HIS A 16 -2.34 23.37 13.16
C HIS A 16 -3.30 24.07 12.16
N PRO A 17 -2.88 24.36 10.90
CA PRO A 17 -3.67 25.14 9.94
C PRO A 17 -5.08 24.60 9.71
N GLU A 18 -5.30 23.32 9.97
CA GLU A 18 -6.54 22.59 9.77
C GLU A 18 -7.40 22.66 11.03
N SER A 19 -6.82 22.45 12.22
CA SER A 19 -7.54 22.55 13.50
C SER A 19 -8.19 23.91 13.70
N VAL A 20 -7.59 24.97 13.15
CA VAL A 20 -8.15 26.31 13.23
C VAL A 20 -9.28 26.57 12.21
N CYS A 21 -9.31 25.81 11.11
CA CYS A 21 -10.30 25.93 10.04
C CYS A 21 -11.46 24.94 10.18
N THR A 22 -11.37 23.97 11.08
CA THR A 22 -12.35 22.87 11.19
C THR A 22 -13.56 23.18 12.05
N GLU A 23 -13.45 24.12 12.99
CA GLU A 23 -14.54 24.48 13.90
C GLU A 23 -14.65 26.00 14.09
N ALA A 24 -15.85 26.46 14.48
CA ALA A 24 -16.11 27.88 14.75
C ALA A 24 -15.18 28.45 15.84
N GLU A 25 -14.71 27.62 16.76
CA GLU A 25 -13.78 28.00 17.82
C GLU A 25 -12.36 28.30 17.31
N GLY A 26 -11.89 27.54 16.31
CA GLY A 26 -10.62 27.85 15.64
C GLY A 26 -10.66 29.22 14.96
N ASN A 27 -11.75 29.50 14.23
CA ASN A 27 -12.00 30.81 13.66
C ASN A 27 -11.98 31.91 14.73
N ARG A 28 -12.57 31.64 15.90
CA ARG A 28 -12.58 32.57 17.04
C ARG A 28 -11.18 32.85 17.58
N VAL A 29 -10.29 31.86 17.62
CA VAL A 29 -8.87 32.05 18.00
C VAL A 29 -8.16 32.98 17.01
N ILE A 30 -8.31 32.77 15.70
CA ILE A 30 -7.73 33.67 14.69
C ILE A 30 -8.31 35.07 14.81
N LEU A 31 -9.62 35.20 14.92
CA LEU A 31 -10.30 36.49 15.06
C LEU A 31 -9.83 37.23 16.31
N ASN A 32 -9.67 36.54 17.44
CA ASN A 32 -9.18 37.13 18.67
C ASN A 32 -7.72 37.57 18.55
N TRP A 33 -6.84 36.71 18.01
CA TRP A 33 -5.45 37.08 17.73
C TRP A 33 -5.37 38.29 16.80
N PHE A 34 -6.15 38.29 15.71
CA PHE A 34 -6.17 39.38 14.74
C PHE A 34 -6.69 40.68 15.35
N ARG A 35 -7.73 40.61 16.19
CA ARG A 35 -8.24 41.77 16.94
C ARG A 35 -7.17 42.35 17.87
N GLU A 36 -6.44 41.51 18.61
CA GLU A 36 -5.36 41.94 19.50
C GLU A 36 -4.18 42.54 18.72
N ALA A 37 -3.77 41.91 17.62
CA ALA A 37 -2.75 42.43 16.72
C ALA A 37 -3.15 43.80 16.13
N GLN A 38 -4.40 43.96 15.69
CA GLN A 38 -4.92 45.22 15.19
C GLN A 38 -5.03 46.30 16.29
N ARG A 39 -5.46 45.93 17.51
CA ARG A 39 -5.51 46.84 18.65
C ARG A 39 -4.12 47.39 18.96
N TRP A 40 -3.10 46.53 18.95
CA TRP A 40 -1.71 46.94 19.10
C TRP A 40 -1.25 47.88 17.97
N ASN A 41 -1.58 47.56 16.71
CA ASN A 41 -1.20 48.40 15.56
C ASN A 41 -1.79 49.81 15.66
N ARG A 42 -3.07 49.92 16.06
CA ARG A 42 -3.74 51.21 16.30
C ARG A 42 -3.07 52.01 17.41
N ALA A 43 -2.77 51.36 18.54
CA ALA A 43 -2.12 52.01 19.68
C ALA A 43 -0.70 52.51 19.37
N ARG A 44 -0.05 52.00 18.31
CA ARG A 44 1.32 52.37 17.92
C ARG A 44 1.42 53.02 16.54
N GLY A 45 0.30 53.48 15.96
CA GLY A 45 0.29 54.25 14.71
C GLY A 45 0.74 53.47 13.46
N ARG A 46 0.71 52.13 13.48
CA ARG A 46 1.08 51.32 12.31
C ARG A 46 -0.10 51.25 11.34
N VAL A 47 0.07 51.80 10.15
CA VAL A 47 -0.93 51.76 9.07
C VAL A 47 -0.76 50.49 8.24
N PRO A 48 -1.74 49.57 8.20
CA PRO A 48 -1.69 48.39 7.33
C PRO A 48 -1.85 48.81 5.87
N VAL A 49 -1.02 48.28 4.97
CA VAL A 49 -1.23 48.41 3.52
C VAL A 49 -2.22 47.32 3.10
N THR A 50 -3.47 47.70 2.86
CA THR A 50 -4.50 46.78 2.39
C THR A 50 -4.35 46.59 0.88
N ARG A 51 -3.62 45.57 0.43
CA ARG A 51 -3.78 45.05 -0.93
C ARG A 51 -4.93 44.05 -0.89
N GLY A 52 -6.07 44.42 -1.48
CA GLY A 52 -7.23 43.55 -1.53
C GLY A 52 -6.96 42.35 -2.42
N HIS A 53 -7.01 41.13 -1.88
CA HIS A 53 -7.31 39.91 -2.63
C HIS A 53 -7.97 38.90 -1.68
N GLY A 54 -8.92 38.13 -2.24
CA GLY A 54 -9.93 37.36 -1.53
C GLY A 54 -9.39 36.37 -0.50
N LEU A 55 -10.10 36.27 0.62
CA LEU A 55 -9.97 35.15 1.56
C LEU A 55 -10.18 33.84 0.79
N ALA A 56 -9.27 32.89 0.95
CA ALA A 56 -9.26 31.59 0.30
C ALA A 56 -10.56 30.83 0.58
N ARG A 57 -11.55 30.96 -0.31
CA ARG A 57 -12.87 30.32 -0.17
C ARG A 57 -12.88 28.84 -0.55
N ALA A 58 -11.80 28.33 -1.14
CA ALA A 58 -11.59 26.90 -1.36
C ALA A 58 -10.07 26.62 -1.33
N ALA A 59 -9.54 26.22 -0.18
CA ALA A 59 -8.15 25.77 -0.05
C ALA A 59 -7.99 24.29 -0.46
N THR A 60 -8.65 23.89 -1.55
CA THR A 60 -8.47 22.56 -2.14
C THR A 60 -7.44 22.64 -3.26
N LYS A 61 -6.58 21.62 -3.37
CA LYS A 61 -5.75 21.42 -4.56
C LYS A 61 -6.70 21.16 -5.74
N PRO A 62 -6.48 21.74 -6.94
CA PRO A 62 -7.27 21.38 -8.12
C PRO A 62 -7.24 19.85 -8.37
N SER A 63 -8.26 19.28 -9.01
CA SER A 63 -8.23 17.83 -9.31
C SER A 63 -7.17 17.51 -10.37
N LEU A 64 -6.63 16.31 -10.36
CA LEU A 64 -5.69 15.79 -11.35
C LEU A 64 -6.27 15.92 -12.76
N LEU A 65 -7.56 15.61 -12.92
CA LEU A 65 -8.25 15.72 -14.20
C LEU A 65 -8.53 17.16 -14.61
N SER A 66 -8.83 18.08 -13.68
CA SER A 66 -9.00 19.51 -14.04
C SER A 66 -7.66 20.13 -14.46
N GLN A 67 -6.56 19.73 -13.82
CA GLN A 67 -5.22 20.20 -14.15
C GLN A 67 -4.76 19.75 -15.54
N LEU A 68 -5.31 18.66 -16.10
CA LEU A 68 -5.04 18.25 -17.48
C LEU A 68 -5.63 19.22 -18.52
N ALA A 69 -6.79 19.82 -18.22
CA ALA A 69 -7.44 20.78 -19.11
C ALA A 69 -6.61 22.07 -19.27
N ASP A 70 -5.88 22.47 -18.22
CA ASP A 70 -5.05 23.68 -18.20
C ASP A 70 -3.71 23.53 -18.96
N VAL A 71 -3.22 22.30 -19.15
CA VAL A 71 -1.95 22.02 -19.87
C VAL A 71 -2.11 22.22 -21.39
N GLY A 72 -3.26 22.68 -21.86
CA GLY A 72 -3.48 22.92 -23.29
C GLY A 72 -3.50 21.62 -24.07
N CYS A 73 -3.99 20.53 -23.46
CA CYS A 73 -4.43 19.35 -24.19
C CYS A 73 -5.73 19.72 -24.92
N GLY A 74 -5.59 20.60 -25.92
CA GLY A 74 -6.62 20.89 -26.88
C GLY A 74 -7.10 19.56 -27.43
N ALA A 75 -8.40 19.44 -27.59
CA ALA A 75 -9.06 18.37 -28.30
C ALA A 75 -8.68 18.39 -29.80
N GLU A 76 -7.38 18.32 -30.12
CA GLU A 76 -6.96 17.70 -31.37
C GLU A 76 -7.14 16.20 -31.16
N GLN A 77 -8.33 15.73 -31.53
CA GLN A 77 -8.73 14.32 -31.63
C GLN A 77 -7.95 13.59 -32.74
N GLY A 78 -6.64 13.72 -32.75
CA GLY A 78 -5.73 12.88 -33.50
C GLY A 78 -5.12 11.88 -32.52
N ALA A 79 -5.40 10.60 -32.72
CA ALA A 79 -4.76 9.50 -31.98
C ALA A 79 -3.26 9.80 -31.83
N SER A 80 -2.75 9.84 -30.60
CA SER A 80 -1.34 10.18 -30.32
C SER A 80 -0.34 9.17 -30.93
N GLY A 81 -0.83 8.19 -31.69
CA GLY A 81 -0.06 7.08 -32.23
C GLY A 81 0.36 6.08 -31.16
N GLU A 82 0.04 6.33 -29.89
CA GLU A 82 0.40 5.47 -28.77
C GLU A 82 -0.50 4.23 -28.76
N TRP A 83 0.12 3.06 -28.92
CA TRP A 83 -0.59 1.78 -29.03
C TRP A 83 -1.39 1.42 -27.78
N TRP A 84 -1.05 2.00 -26.62
CA TRP A 84 -1.71 1.73 -25.34
C TRP A 84 -3.02 2.50 -25.18
N GLU A 85 -3.22 3.64 -25.84
CA GLU A 85 -4.42 4.47 -25.69
C GLU A 85 -5.70 3.73 -26.11
N VAL A 86 -5.61 2.82 -27.08
CA VAL A 86 -6.74 2.03 -27.60
C VAL A 86 -7.01 0.75 -26.79
N LEU A 87 -6.09 0.31 -25.94
CA LEU A 87 -6.25 -0.93 -25.19
C LEU A 87 -7.26 -0.78 -24.06
N GLY A 88 -8.34 -1.56 -24.10
CA GLY A 88 -9.33 -1.59 -23.02
C GLY A 88 -10.25 -0.37 -22.96
N ALA A 89 -10.29 0.46 -24.01
CA ALA A 89 -11.28 1.53 -24.15
C ALA A 89 -12.71 0.97 -24.18
N ASP A 90 -13.65 1.73 -23.62
CA ASP A 90 -15.07 1.39 -23.48
C ASP A 90 -15.29 -0.04 -22.95
N PRO A 91 -14.88 -0.30 -21.69
CA PRO A 91 -14.89 -1.65 -21.17
C PRO A 91 -16.32 -2.18 -20.95
N VAL A 92 -16.50 -3.49 -21.17
CA VAL A 92 -17.72 -4.25 -20.89
C VAL A 92 -17.38 -5.39 -19.93
N LEU A 93 -18.15 -5.53 -18.85
CA LEU A 93 -17.94 -6.56 -17.85
C LEU A 93 -18.70 -7.84 -18.17
N HIS A 94 -17.99 -8.96 -18.21
CA HIS A 94 -18.55 -10.30 -18.12
C HIS A 94 -18.21 -10.93 -16.77
N SER A 95 -19.18 -11.55 -16.09
CA SER A 95 -18.99 -12.12 -14.75
C SER A 95 -19.77 -13.42 -14.58
N VAL A 96 -19.09 -14.46 -14.11
CA VAL A 96 -19.67 -15.75 -13.72
C VAL A 96 -19.50 -15.92 -12.22
N THR A 97 -20.55 -16.31 -11.50
CA THR A 97 -20.50 -16.53 -10.05
C THR A 97 -20.72 -18.01 -9.74
N VAL A 98 -19.84 -18.60 -8.95
CA VAL A 98 -19.94 -19.98 -8.47
C VAL A 98 -19.85 -20.04 -6.96
N THR A 99 -20.42 -21.07 -6.33
CA THR A 99 -20.27 -21.30 -4.89
C THR A 99 -18.82 -21.68 -4.57
N LEU A 100 -18.26 -21.10 -3.51
CA LEU A 100 -16.94 -21.48 -3.00
C LEU A 100 -17.00 -22.91 -2.44
N PRO A 101 -16.27 -23.89 -3.00
CA PRO A 101 -16.37 -25.25 -2.53
C PRO A 101 -15.83 -25.41 -1.10
N ARG A 102 -16.48 -26.25 -0.31
CA ARG A 102 -16.16 -26.42 1.12
C ARG A 102 -14.69 -26.80 1.32
N GLY A 103 -14.00 -26.01 2.14
CA GLY A 103 -12.60 -26.22 2.52
C GLY A 103 -11.56 -25.66 1.55
N VAL A 104 -11.97 -25.21 0.36
CA VAL A 104 -11.09 -24.51 -0.58
C VAL A 104 -10.71 -23.15 0.00
N GLN A 105 -9.44 -22.80 -0.10
CA GLN A 105 -8.86 -21.53 0.33
C GLN A 105 -8.33 -20.76 -0.88
N VAL A 106 -8.08 -19.45 -0.72
CA VAL A 106 -7.53 -18.59 -1.79
C VAL A 106 -6.25 -19.16 -2.41
N PRO A 107 -5.27 -19.71 -1.65
CA PRO A 107 -4.10 -20.33 -2.27
C PRO A 107 -4.42 -21.54 -3.17
N ASP A 108 -5.44 -22.34 -2.84
CA ASP A 108 -5.85 -23.47 -3.69
C ASP A 108 -6.43 -22.95 -5.04
N ILE A 109 -7.16 -21.82 -5.01
CA ILE A 109 -7.69 -21.17 -6.21
C ILE A 109 -6.54 -20.66 -7.07
N VAL A 110 -5.60 -19.91 -6.48
CA VAL A 110 -4.43 -19.36 -7.18
C VAL A 110 -3.63 -20.48 -7.86
N GLU A 111 -3.36 -21.58 -7.15
CA GLU A 111 -2.61 -22.72 -7.68
C GLU A 111 -3.33 -23.47 -8.83
N ALA A 112 -4.66 -23.39 -8.90
CA ALA A 112 -5.44 -24.03 -9.96
C ALA A 112 -5.61 -23.15 -11.22
N VAL A 113 -5.62 -21.83 -11.03
CA VAL A 113 -5.95 -20.87 -12.09
C VAL A 113 -4.73 -20.20 -12.70
N SER A 114 -3.71 -19.90 -11.89
CA SER A 114 -2.43 -19.40 -12.38
C SER A 114 -1.63 -20.56 -12.97
N SER A 115 -1.09 -20.38 -14.16
CA SER A 115 -0.10 -21.32 -14.69
C SER A 115 1.21 -21.20 -13.87
N GLU A 116 2.30 -21.86 -14.28
CA GLU A 116 3.65 -21.62 -13.71
C GLU A 116 4.17 -20.19 -14.02
N GLU A 117 3.27 -19.20 -14.06
CA GLU A 117 3.50 -17.78 -14.23
C GLU A 117 4.50 -17.25 -13.20
N SER A 118 5.47 -16.49 -13.71
CA SER A 118 6.47 -15.78 -12.92
C SER A 118 5.88 -14.61 -12.15
N GLU A 119 4.82 -13.96 -12.64
CA GLU A 119 4.15 -12.81 -12.03
C GLU A 119 2.79 -13.17 -11.45
N ARG A 120 2.46 -12.61 -10.28
CA ARG A 120 1.24 -12.92 -9.53
C ARG A 120 0.87 -11.73 -8.65
N ILE A 121 -0.41 -11.40 -8.56
CA ILE A 121 -0.92 -10.45 -7.57
C ILE A 121 -2.13 -11.05 -6.87
N VAL A 122 -2.05 -11.14 -5.54
CA VAL A 122 -3.08 -11.64 -4.65
C VAL A 122 -3.25 -10.64 -3.52
N LEU A 123 -4.46 -10.10 -3.39
CA LEU A 123 -4.90 -9.27 -2.26
C LEU A 123 -5.83 -10.12 -1.41
N ASP A 124 -5.38 -10.54 -0.23
CA ASP A 124 -6.02 -11.59 0.57
C ASP A 124 -6.52 -11.07 1.92
N SER A 125 -7.76 -11.41 2.22
CA SER A 125 -8.35 -11.23 3.54
C SER A 125 -8.14 -12.52 4.33
N ALA A 126 -6.89 -12.80 4.72
CA ALA A 126 -6.51 -14.06 5.33
C ALA A 126 -7.22 -14.34 6.67
N ASN A 127 -7.69 -13.29 7.34
CA ASN A 127 -8.45 -13.38 8.59
C ASN A 127 -9.97 -13.55 8.40
N ALA A 128 -10.46 -13.71 7.16
CA ALA A 128 -11.88 -13.77 6.85
C ALA A 128 -12.60 -15.02 7.38
N ALA A 129 -11.86 -16.08 7.72
CA ALA A 129 -12.43 -17.31 8.24
C ALA A 129 -13.23 -17.05 9.54
N PRO A 130 -14.38 -17.72 9.75
CA PRO A 130 -15.18 -17.56 10.96
C PRO A 130 -14.42 -18.11 12.17
N ALA A 131 -13.77 -17.22 12.93
CA ALA A 131 -13.42 -17.46 14.33
C ALA A 131 -14.58 -17.01 15.23
N THR A 132 -14.65 -17.54 16.45
CA THR A 132 -15.69 -17.28 17.47
C THR A 132 -15.77 -15.82 17.97
N SER A 133 -15.11 -14.86 17.31
CA SER A 133 -15.04 -13.45 17.69
C SER A 133 -16.26 -12.65 17.20
N ARG A 134 -16.74 -11.73 18.04
CA ARG A 134 -17.89 -10.85 17.78
C ARG A 134 -17.56 -9.57 16.98
N ALA A 135 -16.29 -9.27 16.72
CA ALA A 135 -15.89 -8.00 16.09
C ALA A 135 -15.86 -8.06 14.54
N ASP A 136 -16.36 -7.01 13.88
CA ASP A 136 -16.45 -6.86 12.41
C ASP A 136 -15.12 -6.33 11.80
N VAL A 137 -14.02 -6.99 12.14
CA VAL A 137 -12.66 -6.59 11.71
C VAL A 137 -12.07 -7.54 10.66
N ARG A 138 -12.96 -8.26 9.99
CA ARG A 138 -12.63 -9.26 8.97
C ARG A 138 -12.61 -8.59 7.61
N GLY A 139 -11.56 -8.85 6.84
CA GLY A 139 -11.62 -8.55 5.42
C GLY A 139 -12.68 -9.45 4.77
N ARG A 140 -13.62 -8.87 4.02
CA ARG A 140 -14.71 -9.64 3.38
C ARG A 140 -14.28 -10.34 2.09
N TYR A 141 -13.34 -9.73 1.36
CA TYR A 141 -13.04 -10.12 -0.01
C TYR A 141 -11.58 -10.50 -0.20
N SER A 142 -11.31 -11.45 -1.08
CA SER A 142 -9.96 -11.69 -1.59
C SER A 142 -9.98 -11.63 -3.10
N ILE A 143 -8.98 -10.96 -3.67
CA ILE A 143 -8.92 -10.61 -5.08
C ILE A 143 -7.64 -11.22 -5.66
N VAL A 144 -7.78 -12.01 -6.70
CA VAL A 144 -6.68 -12.60 -7.46
C VAL A 144 -6.69 -11.99 -8.85
N ALA A 145 -5.58 -11.36 -9.23
CA ALA A 145 -5.36 -10.95 -10.61
C ALA A 145 -4.98 -12.16 -11.46
N ALA A 146 -5.58 -12.30 -12.63
CA ALA A 146 -5.27 -13.33 -13.60
C ALA A 146 -4.85 -12.69 -14.94
N GLY A 147 -4.10 -13.43 -15.76
CA GLY A 147 -3.65 -12.95 -17.08
C GLY A 147 -2.75 -11.72 -17.01
N LEU A 148 -1.84 -11.66 -16.03
CA LEU A 148 -0.94 -10.53 -15.82
C LEU A 148 0.09 -10.36 -16.95
N ASP A 149 0.35 -11.40 -17.72
CA ASP A 149 1.15 -11.37 -18.93
C ASP A 149 0.48 -10.53 -20.04
N GLU A 150 -0.85 -10.51 -20.08
CA GLU A 150 -1.65 -9.69 -21.01
C GLU A 150 -2.03 -8.32 -20.42
N ALA A 151 -1.66 -8.05 -19.16
CA ALA A 151 -1.98 -6.77 -18.52
C ALA A 151 -0.99 -5.69 -18.99
N LEU A 152 -1.54 -4.55 -19.43
CA LEU A 152 -0.73 -3.34 -19.63
C LEU A 152 -0.17 -2.90 -18.27
N ARG A 153 1.12 -2.61 -18.22
CA ARG A 153 1.78 -2.12 -17.01
C ARG A 153 2.27 -0.71 -17.20
N ILE A 154 2.03 0.15 -16.22
CA ILE A 154 2.57 1.51 -16.14
C ILE A 154 3.59 1.53 -15.01
N GLU A 155 4.81 1.91 -15.36
CA GLU A 155 5.97 1.98 -14.48
C GLU A 155 6.50 3.42 -14.45
N HIS A 156 6.87 3.90 -13.26
CA HIS A 156 7.50 5.21 -13.11
C HIS A 156 8.60 5.13 -12.06
N HIS A 157 9.73 5.76 -12.36
CA HIS A 157 10.86 5.91 -11.45
C HIS A 157 10.92 7.37 -11.03
N THR A 158 11.02 7.60 -9.73
CA THR A 158 11.09 8.95 -9.19
C THR A 158 12.35 9.65 -9.70
N GLY A 159 12.15 10.79 -10.37
CA GLY A 159 13.20 11.57 -10.99
C GLY A 159 13.20 11.50 -12.52
N ASP A 160 12.54 10.48 -13.11
CA ASP A 160 12.36 10.42 -14.56
C ASP A 160 11.30 11.42 -15.03
N ASP A 161 11.49 11.97 -16.23
CA ASP A 161 10.51 12.84 -16.91
C ASP A 161 9.56 12.04 -17.81
N TYR A 162 9.56 10.72 -17.69
CA TYR A 162 8.73 9.79 -18.45
C TYR A 162 8.20 8.65 -17.57
N ALA A 163 7.08 8.07 -17.98
CA ALA A 163 6.60 6.78 -17.51
C ALA A 163 6.87 5.72 -18.58
N THR A 164 6.94 4.45 -18.21
CA THR A 164 7.06 3.34 -19.17
C THR A 164 5.78 2.51 -19.19
N ALA A 165 5.16 2.38 -20.36
CA ALA A 165 4.09 1.44 -20.62
C ALA A 165 4.66 0.14 -21.19
N ARG A 166 4.30 -1.01 -20.61
CA ARG A 166 4.77 -2.33 -21.05
C ARG A 166 3.62 -3.32 -21.24
N LEU A 167 3.75 -4.19 -22.23
CA LEU A 167 2.82 -5.28 -22.48
C LEU A 167 3.58 -6.51 -22.97
N LYS A 168 3.49 -7.63 -22.26
CA LYS A 168 4.24 -8.85 -22.59
C LYS A 168 3.53 -9.69 -23.65
N CYS A 169 2.22 -9.85 -23.52
CA CYS A 169 1.39 -10.70 -24.36
C CYS A 169 0.17 -9.95 -24.90
N VAL A 170 -0.26 -10.28 -26.11
CA VAL A 170 -1.54 -9.86 -26.70
C VAL A 170 -2.26 -11.12 -27.18
N ALA A 171 -3.44 -11.41 -26.63
CA ALA A 171 -4.23 -12.60 -26.96
C ALA A 171 -3.40 -13.91 -26.93
N GLY A 172 -2.61 -14.08 -25.86
CA GLY A 172 -1.69 -15.22 -25.68
C GLY A 172 -0.44 -15.22 -26.57
N MET A 173 -0.28 -14.26 -27.48
CA MET A 173 0.92 -14.14 -28.32
C MET A 173 1.96 -13.24 -27.64
N PRO A 174 3.21 -13.70 -27.44
CA PRO A 174 4.26 -12.88 -26.85
C PRO A 174 4.68 -11.77 -27.82
N VAL A 175 4.63 -10.52 -27.36
CA VAL A 175 4.96 -9.32 -28.16
C VAL A 175 6.05 -8.44 -27.52
N ASP A 176 6.20 -8.50 -26.19
CA ASP A 176 7.13 -7.69 -25.37
C ASP A 176 7.26 -6.22 -25.82
N LEU A 177 6.13 -5.51 -25.85
CA LEU A 177 6.06 -4.10 -26.19
C LEU A 177 6.45 -3.23 -25.00
N SER A 178 7.25 -2.20 -25.25
CA SER A 178 7.66 -1.20 -24.26
C SER A 178 7.72 0.17 -24.92
N GLN A 179 7.09 1.17 -24.29
CA GLN A 179 7.09 2.56 -24.77
C GLN A 179 7.29 3.51 -23.60
N GLN A 180 8.18 4.50 -23.77
CA GLN A 180 8.30 5.62 -22.85
C GLN A 180 7.29 6.71 -23.22
N ILE A 181 6.56 7.21 -22.23
CA ILE A 181 5.54 8.24 -22.32
C ILE A 181 6.06 9.46 -21.59
N SER A 182 6.28 10.56 -22.30
CA SER A 182 6.75 11.79 -21.67
C SER A 182 5.71 12.33 -20.69
N LEU A 183 6.13 12.56 -19.44
CA LEU A 183 5.29 13.17 -18.43
C LEU A 183 5.11 14.67 -18.66
N ALA A 184 5.87 15.33 -19.53
CA ALA A 184 5.65 16.74 -19.88
C ALA A 184 4.23 16.98 -20.43
N ARG A 185 3.66 16.00 -21.16
CA ARG A 185 2.29 16.05 -21.70
C ARG A 185 1.20 16.04 -20.61
N TYR A 186 1.46 15.36 -19.49
CA TYR A 186 0.50 15.18 -18.40
C TYR A 186 0.83 16.03 -17.16
N GLY A 187 2.07 16.49 -17.05
CA GLY A 187 2.67 17.17 -15.91
C GLY A 187 3.27 16.23 -14.85
N ASN A 188 2.64 15.10 -14.54
CA ASN A 188 3.20 14.07 -13.65
C ASN A 188 2.55 12.70 -13.88
N ILE A 189 3.08 11.67 -13.21
CA ILE A 189 2.59 10.29 -13.30
C ILE A 189 1.12 10.15 -12.88
N TRP A 190 0.68 10.87 -11.85
CA TRP A 190 -0.69 10.78 -11.34
C TRP A 190 -1.72 11.28 -12.34
N ARG A 191 -1.41 12.36 -13.07
CA ARG A 191 -2.29 12.87 -14.13
C ARG A 191 -2.34 11.94 -15.35
N LEU A 192 -1.24 11.27 -15.68
CA LEU A 192 -1.22 10.20 -16.70
C LEU A 192 -2.14 9.05 -16.29
N ILE A 193 -2.00 8.54 -15.06
CA ILE A 193 -2.85 7.45 -14.54
C ILE A 193 -4.33 7.89 -14.49
N ALA A 194 -4.60 9.14 -14.09
CA ALA A 194 -5.95 9.70 -14.06
C ALA A 194 -6.57 9.72 -15.46
N ALA A 195 -5.84 10.21 -16.48
CA ALA A 195 -6.31 10.22 -17.87
C ALA A 195 -6.57 8.79 -18.40
N PHE A 196 -5.66 7.87 -18.09
CA PHE A 196 -5.81 6.46 -18.47
C PHE A 196 -7.06 5.84 -17.84
N HIS A 197 -7.27 6.06 -16.54
CA HIS A 197 -8.36 5.48 -15.78
C HIS A 197 -9.72 6.07 -16.18
N GLU A 198 -9.83 7.38 -16.33
CA GLU A 198 -11.07 8.08 -16.71
C GLU A 198 -11.57 7.63 -18.10
N SER A 199 -10.68 7.46 -19.07
CA SER A 199 -11.02 6.96 -20.41
C SER A 199 -11.49 5.50 -20.43
N ARG A 200 -11.36 4.78 -19.32
CA ARG A 200 -11.75 3.37 -19.14
C ARG A 200 -12.67 3.19 -17.94
N HIS A 201 -13.36 4.26 -17.56
CA HIS A 201 -14.31 4.22 -16.48
C HIS A 201 -15.53 3.37 -16.87
N LEU A 202 -15.90 2.43 -16.01
CA LEU A 202 -17.07 1.58 -16.17
C LEU A 202 -18.22 2.11 -15.29
N ASP A 203 -19.33 2.52 -15.90
CA ASP A 203 -20.49 3.00 -15.14
C ASP A 203 -21.06 1.88 -14.26
N ALA A 204 -21.24 2.26 -13.00
CA ALA A 204 -21.58 1.40 -11.88
C ALA A 204 -23.06 1.02 -11.83
N ALA A 205 -23.94 1.81 -12.46
CA ALA A 205 -25.39 1.61 -12.39
C ALA A 205 -25.85 0.24 -12.93
N ALA A 206 -25.02 -0.43 -13.74
CA ALA A 206 -25.32 -1.71 -14.36
C ALA A 206 -24.62 -2.93 -13.72
N HIS A 207 -23.68 -2.76 -12.77
CA HIS A 207 -22.71 -3.81 -12.44
C HIS A 207 -22.43 -4.05 -10.95
N THR A 208 -22.33 -5.34 -10.62
CA THR A 208 -22.21 -6.08 -9.34
C THR A 208 -21.71 -5.36 -8.08
N ASP A 209 -22.13 -5.83 -6.91
CA ASP A 209 -21.67 -5.44 -5.56
C ASP A 209 -20.19 -5.81 -5.24
N THR A 210 -19.44 -6.30 -6.21
CA THR A 210 -18.05 -6.73 -6.00
C THR A 210 -17.10 -5.53 -5.83
N PRO A 211 -16.07 -5.65 -4.97
CA PRO A 211 -15.13 -4.56 -4.68
C PRO A 211 -14.25 -4.19 -5.90
N PHE A 212 -13.99 -5.14 -6.79
CA PHE A 212 -13.12 -5.01 -7.94
C PHE A 212 -13.68 -5.85 -9.08
N VAL A 213 -13.66 -5.32 -10.30
CA VAL A 213 -14.12 -6.02 -11.53
C VAL A 213 -13.04 -6.02 -12.63
N GLY A 214 -11.89 -5.41 -12.34
CA GLY A 214 -10.87 -4.99 -13.29
C GLY A 214 -10.45 -3.54 -13.04
N GLY A 215 -9.26 -3.17 -13.50
CA GLY A 215 -8.62 -1.87 -13.25
C GLY A 215 -7.16 -2.02 -12.84
N PHE A 216 -6.57 -0.96 -12.28
CA PHE A 216 -5.18 -1.00 -11.83
C PHE A 216 -5.01 -1.80 -10.53
N MET A 217 -3.94 -2.58 -10.46
CA MET A 217 -3.48 -3.26 -9.27
C MET A 217 -1.94 -3.26 -9.23
N GLY A 218 -1.36 -3.01 -8.06
CA GLY A 218 0.09 -2.95 -7.95
C GLY A 218 0.57 -2.29 -6.66
N TYR A 219 1.74 -1.67 -6.73
CA TYR A 219 2.37 -1.03 -5.58
C TYR A 219 2.87 0.39 -5.91
N ILE A 220 3.04 1.16 -4.84
CA ILE A 220 3.70 2.47 -4.83
C ILE A 220 4.69 2.46 -3.66
N THR A 221 5.95 2.80 -3.90
CA THR A 221 7.01 2.81 -2.87
C THR A 221 6.88 4.02 -1.95
N TYR A 222 7.60 3.99 -0.83
CA TYR A 222 7.67 5.13 0.08
C TYR A 222 8.29 6.37 -0.59
N GLU A 223 9.28 6.15 -1.46
CA GLU A 223 10.06 7.17 -2.16
C GLU A 223 9.23 7.94 -3.19
N GLN A 224 8.25 7.31 -3.86
CA GLN A 224 7.29 8.07 -4.67
C GLN A 224 6.56 9.10 -3.81
N GLY A 225 6.11 8.69 -2.61
CA GLY A 225 5.44 9.59 -1.67
C GLY A 225 6.34 10.73 -1.21
N LEU A 226 7.63 10.47 -0.97
CA LEU A 226 8.60 11.51 -0.63
C LEU A 226 8.72 12.57 -1.72
N ALA A 227 8.83 12.15 -2.98
CA ALA A 227 8.91 13.08 -4.09
C ALA A 227 7.63 13.89 -4.29
N ASP A 228 6.45 13.28 -4.08
CA ASP A 228 5.16 13.98 -4.20
C ASP A 228 4.99 15.12 -3.18
N ILE A 229 5.76 15.09 -2.07
CA ILE A 229 5.78 16.14 -1.04
C ILE A 229 7.09 16.97 -1.07
N ASP A 230 7.83 16.91 -2.17
CA ASP A 230 9.09 17.64 -2.41
C ASP A 230 10.16 17.38 -1.33
N VAL A 231 10.23 16.15 -0.80
CA VAL A 231 11.39 15.69 -0.04
C VAL A 231 12.41 15.19 -1.07
N PRO A 232 13.62 15.76 -1.09
CA PRO A 232 14.63 15.35 -2.07
C PRO A 232 14.93 13.86 -1.89
N LEU A 233 15.30 13.19 -2.98
CA LEU A 233 15.92 11.86 -2.97
C LEU A 233 17.41 11.98 -3.30
N GLU A 234 18.20 10.99 -2.92
CA GLU A 234 19.64 10.96 -3.23
C GLU A 234 19.84 10.70 -4.72
N GLN A 235 20.76 11.45 -5.35
CA GLN A 235 21.00 11.35 -6.79
C GLN A 235 22.51 11.28 -7.07
N PRO A 236 22.96 10.38 -7.97
CA PRO A 236 22.17 9.32 -8.60
C PRO A 236 21.79 8.22 -7.59
N ARG A 237 20.59 7.65 -7.72
CA ARG A 237 20.19 6.45 -6.96
C ARG A 237 21.05 5.26 -7.36
N SER A 238 21.28 4.33 -6.45
CA SER A 238 22.10 3.13 -6.71
C SER A 238 21.41 2.10 -7.62
N HIS A 239 20.13 2.32 -7.97
CA HIS A 239 19.32 1.43 -8.78
C HIS A 239 18.29 2.21 -9.62
N HIS A 240 17.72 1.55 -10.63
CA HIS A 240 16.61 2.06 -11.44
C HIS A 240 15.40 1.11 -11.29
N ARG A 241 14.84 1.07 -10.08
CA ARG A 241 13.68 0.24 -9.71
C ARG A 241 12.42 1.11 -9.69
N PRO A 242 11.27 0.65 -10.22
CA PRO A 242 10.09 1.48 -10.32
C PRO A 242 9.51 1.79 -8.93
N ASP A 243 9.13 3.04 -8.73
CA ASP A 243 8.48 3.52 -7.52
C ASP A 243 6.94 3.47 -7.63
N VAL A 244 6.41 3.54 -8.86
CA VAL A 244 5.02 3.19 -9.17
C VAL A 244 5.04 2.04 -10.17
N CYS A 245 4.36 0.94 -9.86
CA CYS A 245 4.18 -0.17 -10.79
C CYS A 245 2.75 -0.68 -10.69
N LEU A 246 1.93 -0.35 -11.70
CA LEU A 246 0.51 -0.67 -11.74
C LEU A 246 0.18 -1.47 -13.00
N ALA A 247 -0.42 -2.65 -12.83
CA ALA A 247 -0.93 -3.49 -13.90
C ALA A 247 -2.43 -3.22 -14.11
N TRP A 248 -2.84 -2.95 -15.34
CA TRP A 248 -4.25 -2.89 -15.74
C TRP A 248 -4.80 -4.30 -15.90
N VAL A 249 -5.38 -4.81 -14.82
CA VAL A 249 -5.93 -6.16 -14.72
C VAL A 249 -7.32 -6.20 -15.36
N THR A 250 -7.49 -7.03 -16.38
CA THR A 250 -8.78 -7.26 -17.04
C THR A 250 -9.46 -8.54 -16.58
N LYS A 251 -8.70 -9.54 -16.14
CA LYS A 251 -9.21 -10.83 -15.64
C LYS A 251 -9.01 -10.90 -14.13
N SER A 252 -10.08 -11.10 -13.37
CA SER A 252 -10.02 -11.14 -11.91
C SER A 252 -10.90 -12.24 -11.32
N ILE A 253 -10.49 -12.73 -10.15
CA ILE A 253 -11.24 -13.69 -9.36
C ILE A 253 -11.44 -13.09 -7.97
N VAL A 254 -12.69 -12.86 -7.58
CA VAL A 254 -13.05 -12.25 -6.30
C VAL A 254 -13.78 -13.27 -5.45
N VAL A 255 -13.19 -13.62 -4.30
CA VAL A 255 -13.82 -14.49 -3.29
C VAL A 255 -14.55 -13.61 -2.29
N ASP A 256 -15.86 -13.80 -2.16
CA ASP A 256 -16.67 -13.23 -1.07
C ASP A 256 -16.76 -14.27 0.05
N HIS A 257 -16.00 -14.05 1.13
CA HIS A 257 -15.93 -14.97 2.27
C HIS A 257 -17.20 -14.97 3.11
N LEU A 258 -17.97 -13.88 3.08
CA LEU A 258 -19.21 -13.76 3.83
C LEU A 258 -20.34 -14.55 3.16
N LEU A 259 -20.45 -14.41 1.83
CA LEU A 259 -21.45 -15.13 1.04
C LEU A 259 -21.00 -16.55 0.64
N GLY A 260 -19.71 -16.85 0.75
CA GLY A 260 -19.17 -18.15 0.34
C GLY A 260 -19.26 -18.37 -1.17
N VAL A 261 -19.00 -17.33 -1.97
CA VAL A 261 -19.05 -17.37 -3.43
C VAL A 261 -17.75 -16.85 -4.05
N VAL A 262 -17.51 -17.23 -5.29
CA VAL A 262 -16.39 -16.79 -6.11
C VAL A 262 -16.94 -16.17 -7.39
N HIS A 263 -16.60 -14.92 -7.63
CA HIS A 263 -16.88 -14.21 -8.87
C HIS A 263 -15.66 -14.30 -9.78
N VAL A 264 -15.84 -14.85 -10.98
CA VAL A 264 -14.83 -14.89 -12.04
C VAL A 264 -15.22 -13.86 -13.09
N GLN A 265 -14.37 -12.86 -13.27
CA GLN A 265 -14.72 -11.61 -13.96
C GLN A 265 -13.71 -11.30 -15.08
N HIS A 266 -14.21 -10.83 -16.21
CA HIS A 266 -13.41 -10.38 -17.35
C HIS A 266 -13.94 -9.03 -17.87
N LEU A 267 -13.09 -8.01 -17.80
CA LEU A 267 -13.30 -6.66 -18.33
C LEU A 267 -12.76 -6.59 -19.78
N ARG A 268 -13.65 -6.54 -20.77
CA ARG A 268 -13.33 -6.64 -22.21
C ARG A 268 -13.46 -5.29 -22.89
N ALA A 269 -12.71 -5.03 -23.96
CA ALA A 269 -12.94 -3.84 -24.79
C ALA A 269 -14.20 -4.00 -25.65
N GLY A 270 -15.08 -3.01 -25.67
CA GLY A 270 -16.40 -3.07 -26.32
C GLY A 270 -16.37 -3.43 -27.82
N ALA A 271 -15.31 -3.09 -28.55
CA ALA A 271 -15.16 -3.39 -29.98
C ALA A 271 -14.90 -4.87 -30.32
N SER A 272 -14.62 -5.73 -29.32
CA SER A 272 -14.25 -7.15 -29.50
C SER A 272 -15.37 -8.15 -29.14
N CYS A 273 -16.62 -7.69 -29.00
CA CYS A 273 -17.73 -8.46 -28.42
C CYS A 273 -18.29 -9.63 -29.27
N THR A 274 -17.60 -10.09 -30.31
CA THR A 274 -18.09 -11.18 -31.19
C THR A 274 -17.71 -12.59 -30.75
N GLU A 275 -16.77 -12.76 -29.81
CA GLU A 275 -16.39 -14.08 -29.29
C GLU A 275 -16.87 -14.30 -27.86
N THR A 276 -17.65 -15.36 -27.64
CA THR A 276 -18.00 -15.89 -26.32
C THR A 276 -16.73 -16.43 -25.65
N ASP A 277 -16.06 -15.61 -24.83
CA ASP A 277 -14.80 -16.02 -24.21
C ASP A 277 -15.02 -17.05 -23.11
N SER A 278 -14.61 -18.26 -23.43
CA SER A 278 -14.61 -19.43 -22.56
C SER A 278 -13.76 -19.30 -21.29
N TRP A 279 -12.91 -18.27 -21.12
CA TRP A 279 -12.01 -18.18 -19.96
C TRP A 279 -12.76 -18.16 -18.62
N SER A 280 -13.83 -17.36 -18.52
CA SER A 280 -14.58 -17.22 -17.26
C SER A 280 -15.23 -18.55 -16.86
N ASP A 281 -15.86 -19.24 -17.83
CA ASP A 281 -16.51 -20.54 -17.62
C ASP A 281 -15.52 -21.66 -17.33
N LYS A 282 -14.38 -21.70 -18.04
CA LYS A 282 -13.29 -22.65 -17.80
C LYS A 282 -12.70 -22.46 -16.40
N THR A 283 -12.49 -21.22 -15.99
CA THR A 283 -11.93 -20.89 -14.67
C THR A 283 -12.93 -21.21 -13.55
N ALA A 284 -14.20 -20.87 -13.73
CA ALA A 284 -15.28 -21.26 -12.83
C ALA A 284 -15.37 -22.79 -12.67
N SER A 285 -15.27 -23.54 -13.77
CA SER A 285 -15.25 -25.01 -13.77
C SER A 285 -14.04 -25.58 -13.03
N LYS A 286 -12.85 -24.98 -13.21
CA LYS A 286 -11.64 -25.36 -12.45
C LYS A 286 -11.85 -25.16 -10.95
N VAL A 287 -12.39 -24.02 -10.52
CA VAL A 287 -12.67 -23.73 -9.11
C VAL A 287 -13.61 -24.78 -8.51
N LEU A 288 -14.69 -25.12 -9.20
CA LEU A 288 -15.62 -26.16 -8.76
C LEU A 288 -14.97 -27.55 -8.66
N SER A 289 -14.04 -27.88 -9.58
CA SER A 289 -13.36 -29.18 -9.60
C SER A 289 -12.40 -29.41 -8.42
N LEU A 290 -11.91 -28.34 -7.76
CA LEU A 290 -10.97 -28.41 -6.63
C LEU A 290 -11.48 -29.28 -5.47
N GLN A 291 -12.80 -29.32 -5.25
CA GLN A 291 -13.38 -30.16 -4.20
C GLN A 291 -13.15 -31.66 -4.45
N SER A 292 -13.26 -32.09 -5.71
CA SER A 292 -13.08 -33.49 -6.11
C SER A 292 -11.61 -33.92 -5.97
N GLN A 293 -10.68 -33.05 -6.35
CA GLN A 293 -9.24 -33.26 -6.24
C GLN A 293 -8.78 -33.35 -4.77
N ARG A 294 -9.37 -32.54 -3.88
CA ARG A 294 -9.13 -32.68 -2.43
C ARG A 294 -9.69 -33.98 -1.88
N ARG A 295 -10.89 -34.40 -2.27
CA ARG A 295 -11.49 -35.67 -1.82
C ARG A 295 -10.67 -36.89 -2.27
N SER A 296 -10.17 -36.90 -3.51
CA SER A 296 -9.29 -37.98 -3.99
C SER A 296 -7.93 -37.98 -3.28
N SER A 297 -7.35 -36.79 -3.03
CA SER A 297 -6.11 -36.64 -2.24
C SER A 297 -6.29 -37.12 -0.80
N LEU A 298 -7.37 -36.74 -0.12
CA LEU A 298 -7.71 -37.17 1.24
C LEU A 298 -7.99 -38.68 1.33
N ASN A 299 -8.63 -39.27 0.32
CA ASN A 299 -8.85 -40.72 0.26
C ASN A 299 -7.56 -41.50 -0.02
N SER A 300 -6.63 -40.96 -0.82
CA SER A 300 -5.29 -41.57 -0.99
C SER A 300 -4.38 -41.42 0.24
N ARG A 301 -4.65 -40.40 1.07
CA ARG A 301 -3.93 -40.14 2.33
C ARG A 301 -4.32 -41.09 3.48
N LYS A 302 -5.32 -41.96 3.32
CA LYS A 302 -5.58 -43.02 4.31
C LYS A 302 -4.54 -44.14 4.32
N ASP A 303 -3.70 -44.24 3.28
CA ASP A 303 -2.59 -45.22 3.19
C ASP A 303 -1.19 -44.59 3.13
N THR A 304 -1.07 -43.28 3.35
CA THR A 304 0.24 -42.61 3.38
C THR A 304 0.43 -41.87 4.70
N LEU A 305 1.46 -42.31 5.43
CA LEU A 305 2.04 -41.62 6.59
C LEU A 305 2.12 -40.10 6.32
N PRO A 306 2.02 -39.24 7.36
CA PRO A 306 2.16 -37.79 7.20
C PRO A 306 3.41 -37.50 6.36
N PRO A 307 3.39 -36.48 5.47
CA PRO A 307 4.56 -36.14 4.69
C PRO A 307 5.70 -35.95 5.68
N ARG A 308 6.64 -36.90 5.68
CA ARG A 308 7.89 -36.74 6.42
C ARG A 308 8.45 -35.42 5.91
N PHE A 309 8.57 -34.43 6.79
CA PHE A 309 9.45 -33.30 6.54
C PHE A 309 10.73 -33.89 5.94
N PRO A 310 11.17 -33.43 4.76
CA PRO A 310 12.37 -33.98 4.15
C PRO A 310 13.45 -33.94 5.23
N LYS A 311 13.99 -35.11 5.58
CA LYS A 311 15.09 -35.21 6.55
C LYS A 311 16.13 -34.21 6.09
N THR A 312 16.37 -33.22 6.93
CA THR A 312 17.32 -32.13 6.71
C THR A 312 18.69 -32.73 6.42
N ARG A 313 19.04 -32.86 5.13
CA ARG A 313 20.45 -32.84 4.74
C ARG A 313 20.96 -31.47 5.14
N ARG A 314 22.13 -31.41 5.78
CA ARG A 314 22.79 -30.14 6.14
C ARG A 314 22.82 -29.25 4.89
N PRO A 315 22.26 -28.03 4.93
CA PRO A 315 22.33 -27.11 3.80
C PRO A 315 23.79 -26.76 3.53
N SER A 316 24.21 -26.82 2.27
CA SER A 316 25.39 -26.07 1.84
C SER A 316 25.02 -24.59 2.00
N ARG A 317 25.62 -23.94 3.01
CA ARG A 317 25.40 -22.56 3.51
C ARG A 317 23.95 -22.13 3.85
N SER A 318 23.77 -21.85 5.14
CA SER A 318 22.55 -21.40 5.80
C SER A 318 22.03 -20.05 5.28
N THR A 319 20.71 -19.85 5.35
CA THR A 319 20.10 -18.50 5.39
C THR A 319 20.84 -17.66 6.42
N ALA A 320 21.31 -16.48 6.01
CA ALA A 320 21.94 -15.50 6.90
C ALA A 320 20.95 -14.37 7.20
N ILE A 321 20.85 -13.96 8.46
CA ILE A 321 19.94 -12.91 8.92
C ILE A 321 20.79 -11.87 9.65
N ALA A 322 20.73 -10.63 9.17
CA ALA A 322 21.36 -9.47 9.79
C ALA A 322 20.27 -8.51 10.25
N THR A 323 20.01 -8.47 11.56
CA THR A 323 19.07 -7.53 12.18
C THR A 323 19.75 -6.20 12.51
N PRO A 324 18.99 -5.10 12.67
CA PRO A 324 19.52 -3.84 13.15
C PRO A 324 20.33 -3.98 14.45
N VAL A 325 21.43 -3.23 14.55
CA VAL A 325 22.27 -3.22 15.75
C VAL A 325 21.57 -2.41 16.85
N THR A 326 21.28 -3.08 17.97
CA THR A 326 20.57 -2.51 19.13
C THR A 326 21.06 -1.11 19.53
N LYS A 327 22.38 -0.95 19.75
CA LYS A 327 22.95 0.32 20.22
C LYS A 327 22.80 1.45 19.20
N GLU A 328 22.87 1.13 17.91
CA GLU A 328 22.72 2.11 16.83
C GLU A 328 21.26 2.55 16.71
N TYR A 329 20.31 1.61 16.78
CA TYR A 329 18.89 1.93 16.76
C TYR A 329 18.49 2.81 17.95
N GLU A 330 18.94 2.47 19.17
CA GLU A 330 18.70 3.30 20.35
C GLU A 330 19.35 4.70 20.25
N ALA A 331 20.50 4.81 19.59
CA ALA A 331 21.11 6.11 19.33
C ALA A 331 20.26 6.93 18.35
N LYS A 332 19.76 6.33 17.27
CA LYS A 332 18.82 6.97 16.34
C LYS A 332 17.55 7.47 17.07
N VAL A 333 17.01 6.69 18.01
CA VAL A 333 15.86 7.12 18.85
C VAL A 333 16.20 8.37 19.64
N ARG A 334 17.39 8.45 20.26
CA ARG A 334 17.82 9.66 20.99
C ARG A 334 17.93 10.87 20.08
N VAL A 335 18.47 10.71 18.87
CA VAL A 335 18.55 11.79 17.86
C VAL A 335 17.14 12.24 17.45
N CYS A 336 16.18 11.33 17.26
CA CYS A 336 14.78 11.70 17.04
C CYS A 336 14.24 12.56 18.19
N GLN A 337 14.53 12.20 19.45
CA GLN A 337 14.10 12.98 20.62
C GLN A 337 14.73 14.37 20.68
N GLU A 338 15.98 14.53 20.24
CA GLU A 338 16.63 15.84 20.13
C GLU A 338 15.92 16.74 19.12
N TYR A 339 15.59 16.22 17.93
CA TYR A 339 14.79 16.94 16.95
C TYR A 339 13.39 17.32 17.47
N ILE A 340 12.73 16.41 18.17
CA ILE A 340 11.42 16.67 18.78
C ILE A 340 11.52 17.74 19.88
N ALA A 341 12.54 17.65 20.75
CA ALA A 341 12.78 18.63 21.79
C ALA A 341 13.13 20.02 21.23
N ALA A 342 13.76 20.08 20.06
CA ALA A 342 14.01 21.32 19.32
C ALA A 342 12.75 21.91 18.66
N GLY A 343 11.63 21.17 18.64
CA GLY A 343 10.36 21.61 18.03
C GLY A 343 10.32 21.45 16.52
N GLU A 344 11.20 20.64 15.94
CA GLU A 344 11.27 20.37 14.49
C GLU A 344 10.20 19.36 14.04
N SER A 345 9.78 18.47 14.95
CA SER A 345 8.68 17.52 14.77
C SER A 345 8.02 17.20 16.12
N TYR A 346 6.80 16.65 16.10
CA TYR A 346 6.08 16.13 17.26
C TYR A 346 6.25 14.61 17.40
N GLU A 347 6.40 13.90 16.28
CA GLU A 347 6.54 12.45 16.19
C GLU A 347 7.41 12.11 14.97
N LEU A 348 8.30 11.12 15.11
CA LEU A 348 9.10 10.56 14.03
C LEU A 348 8.95 9.04 14.00
N CYS A 349 8.38 8.47 12.94
CA CYS A 349 8.25 7.03 12.75
C CYS A 349 9.59 6.45 12.26
N LEU A 350 10.50 6.21 13.20
CA LEU A 350 11.84 5.71 12.95
C LEU A 350 11.81 4.21 12.62
N THR A 351 12.41 3.85 11.50
CA THR A 351 12.48 2.47 11.01
C THR A 351 13.91 2.01 10.75
N ASP A 352 14.10 0.71 10.73
CA ASP A 352 15.35 0.07 10.32
C ASP A 352 15.03 -1.26 9.61
N GLN A 353 16.01 -1.84 8.90
CA GLN A 353 15.79 -3.00 8.03
C GLN A 353 16.64 -4.19 8.44
N THR A 354 15.96 -5.34 8.61
CA THR A 354 16.61 -6.64 8.68
C THR A 354 16.86 -7.16 7.28
N THR A 355 18.08 -7.64 7.03
CA THR A 355 18.50 -8.21 5.74
C THR A 355 18.61 -9.73 5.86
N ILE A 356 18.01 -10.46 4.91
CA ILE A 356 18.04 -11.92 4.86
C ILE A 356 18.65 -12.36 3.53
N THR A 357 19.77 -13.06 3.59
CA THR A 357 20.47 -13.59 2.41
C THR A 357 20.27 -15.10 2.34
N ARG A 358 19.75 -15.61 1.23
CA ARG A 358 19.50 -17.04 1.05
C ARG A 358 19.66 -17.51 -0.41
N PRO A 359 19.84 -18.82 -0.67
CA PRO A 359 19.87 -19.33 -2.03
C PRO A 359 18.59 -18.99 -2.80
N LEU A 360 18.69 -18.87 -4.13
CA LEU A 360 17.56 -18.54 -5.01
C LEU A 360 16.38 -19.50 -4.79
N GLY A 361 15.20 -18.94 -4.51
CA GLY A 361 13.98 -19.71 -4.23
C GLY A 361 12.99 -19.75 -5.38
N ASP A 362 13.02 -18.73 -6.25
CA ASP A 362 12.17 -18.64 -7.44
C ASP A 362 13.03 -18.66 -8.71
N PRO A 363 12.52 -19.20 -9.84
CA PRO A 363 13.23 -19.11 -11.11
C PRO A 363 13.28 -17.63 -11.58
N PRO A 364 14.38 -17.21 -12.25
CA PRO A 364 14.50 -15.87 -12.78
C PRO A 364 13.41 -15.58 -13.84
N PRO A 365 12.90 -14.34 -13.94
CA PRO A 365 11.79 -13.99 -14.83
C PRO A 365 12.05 -14.24 -16.33
N THR A 366 13.31 -14.29 -16.75
CA THR A 366 13.75 -14.28 -18.16
C THR A 366 14.06 -15.66 -18.74
N ALA A 367 13.75 -16.75 -18.05
CA ALA A 367 13.93 -18.09 -18.62
C ALA A 367 12.91 -18.31 -19.75
N THR A 368 13.34 -18.05 -20.99
CA THR A 368 12.71 -18.65 -22.18
C THR A 368 12.59 -20.16 -21.94
N PRO A 369 11.46 -20.80 -22.31
CA PRO A 369 11.28 -22.21 -22.08
C PRO A 369 12.25 -23.00 -22.97
N PHE A 370 13.43 -23.32 -22.44
CA PHE A 370 14.32 -24.27 -23.09
C PHE A 370 13.61 -25.63 -23.18
N PRO A 371 13.69 -26.33 -24.33
CA PRO A 371 13.06 -27.63 -24.47
C PRO A 371 13.63 -28.63 -23.45
N ARG A 372 12.71 -29.32 -22.73
CA ARG A 372 12.93 -30.28 -21.61
C ARG A 372 14.05 -31.32 -21.81
N LYS A 373 14.55 -31.53 -23.03
CA LYS A 373 15.62 -32.51 -23.33
C LYS A 373 17.03 -32.03 -22.99
N GLN A 374 17.29 -30.73 -22.80
CA GLN A 374 18.63 -30.22 -22.44
C GLN A 374 18.81 -29.89 -20.94
N GLN A 375 17.73 -29.76 -20.16
CA GLN A 375 17.79 -29.56 -18.70
C GLN A 375 18.47 -30.72 -17.94
N ARG A 376 18.51 -31.94 -18.50
CA ARG A 376 19.16 -33.10 -17.85
C ARG A 376 20.69 -33.10 -17.88
N ARG A 377 21.34 -32.12 -18.52
CA ARG A 377 22.81 -32.05 -18.63
C ARG A 377 23.48 -30.87 -17.91
N ALA A 378 22.72 -30.00 -17.24
CA ALA A 378 23.24 -28.89 -16.44
C ALA A 378 22.78 -28.94 -14.97
N SER A 379 22.54 -30.15 -14.42
CA SER A 379 22.09 -30.33 -13.03
C SER A 379 23.23 -30.79 -12.11
N THR A 380 24.02 -29.82 -11.68
CA THR A 380 24.91 -29.83 -10.51
C THR A 380 24.88 -28.38 -10.02
N THR A 381 24.45 -27.99 -8.82
CA THR A 381 24.17 -28.66 -7.56
C THR A 381 23.45 -27.61 -6.70
N THR A 382 22.29 -27.93 -6.09
CA THR A 382 21.62 -27.30 -4.91
C THR A 382 20.11 -27.44 -5.06
N ALA A 383 19.42 -27.97 -4.04
CA ALA A 383 17.95 -27.98 -4.03
C ALA A 383 17.44 -26.53 -3.91
N PRO A 384 16.39 -26.13 -4.65
CA PRO A 384 15.86 -24.77 -4.57
C PRO A 384 15.39 -24.46 -3.16
N SER A 385 15.68 -23.24 -2.67
CA SER A 385 15.14 -22.77 -1.40
C SER A 385 13.61 -22.62 -1.50
N SER A 386 12.91 -22.41 -0.38
CA SER A 386 11.45 -22.24 -0.40
C SER A 386 11.05 -21.06 -1.28
N SER A 387 10.18 -21.27 -2.27
CA SER A 387 9.68 -20.20 -3.15
C SER A 387 9.02 -19.06 -2.38
N SER A 388 8.98 -17.86 -2.97
CA SER A 388 8.30 -16.70 -2.36
C SER A 388 6.81 -16.96 -2.11
N TRP A 389 6.16 -17.71 -3.00
CA TRP A 389 4.79 -18.18 -2.78
C TRP A 389 4.65 -19.09 -1.55
N SER A 390 5.64 -19.93 -1.29
CA SER A 390 5.67 -20.78 -0.08
C SER A 390 5.84 -19.94 1.18
N LEU A 391 6.66 -18.89 1.13
CA LEU A 391 6.80 -17.91 2.22
C LEU A 391 5.47 -17.21 2.51
N PHE A 392 4.74 -16.79 1.47
CA PHE A 392 3.41 -16.20 1.63
C PHE A 392 2.43 -17.15 2.31
N LYS A 393 2.32 -18.40 1.86
CA LYS A 393 1.43 -19.39 2.49
C LYS A 393 1.78 -19.63 3.97
N LEU A 394 3.08 -19.64 4.29
CA LEU A 394 3.55 -19.77 5.67
C LEU A 394 3.20 -18.55 6.52
N LEU A 395 3.46 -17.33 6.02
CA LEU A 395 3.11 -16.09 6.70
C LEU A 395 1.59 -15.98 6.92
N ARG A 396 0.80 -16.24 5.88
CA ARG A 396 -0.68 -16.25 5.90
C ARG A 396 -1.23 -17.16 7.00
N THR A 397 -0.60 -18.33 7.20
CA THR A 397 -1.04 -19.29 8.22
C THR A 397 -0.66 -18.85 9.63
N ARG A 398 0.51 -18.22 9.80
CA ARG A 398 1.03 -17.82 11.12
C ARG A 398 0.50 -16.48 11.60
N GLN A 399 0.25 -15.56 10.69
CA GLN A 399 -0.20 -14.20 10.97
C GLN A 399 -1.31 -13.81 9.97
N PRO A 400 -2.53 -14.36 10.11
CA PRO A 400 -3.64 -13.97 9.26
C PRO A 400 -3.97 -12.49 9.47
N ALA A 401 -4.08 -11.74 8.39
CA ALA A 401 -4.31 -10.30 8.40
C ALA A 401 -5.45 -9.92 7.42
N PRO A 402 -6.16 -8.80 7.67
CA PRO A 402 -7.23 -8.31 6.80
C PRO A 402 -6.72 -7.79 5.45
N PHE A 403 -5.46 -7.33 5.39
CA PHE A 403 -4.83 -6.80 4.18
C PHE A 403 -3.53 -7.55 3.84
N ALA A 404 -3.58 -8.88 3.91
CA ALA A 404 -2.45 -9.69 3.46
C ALA A 404 -2.29 -9.55 1.93
N SER A 405 -1.06 -9.59 1.43
CA SER A 405 -0.82 -9.51 -0.01
C SER A 405 0.40 -10.32 -0.43
N TYR A 406 0.30 -10.89 -1.62
CA TYR A 406 1.42 -11.46 -2.34
C TYR A 406 1.48 -10.79 -3.71
N LEU A 407 2.62 -10.18 -4.00
CA LEU A 407 2.85 -9.52 -5.27
C LEU A 407 4.21 -9.96 -5.80
N ARG A 408 4.25 -10.40 -7.05
CA ARG A 408 5.46 -10.57 -7.85
C ARG A 408 5.21 -9.88 -9.18
N LEU A 409 5.80 -8.71 -9.37
CA LEU A 409 5.53 -7.82 -10.49
C LEU A 409 6.78 -7.01 -10.81
N HIS A 410 7.27 -7.09 -12.05
CA HIS A 410 8.42 -6.33 -12.57
C HIS A 410 9.63 -6.33 -11.61
N GLY A 411 10.20 -7.50 -11.35
CA GLY A 411 11.39 -7.62 -10.50
C GLY A 411 11.14 -7.45 -8.99
N ALA A 412 9.99 -6.91 -8.59
CA ALA A 412 9.62 -6.75 -7.19
C ALA A 412 8.85 -7.97 -6.69
N THR A 413 9.21 -8.47 -5.52
CA THR A 413 8.43 -9.50 -4.80
C THR A 413 8.11 -9.01 -3.40
N LEU A 414 6.82 -8.99 -3.04
CA LEU A 414 6.29 -8.59 -1.74
C LEU A 414 5.46 -9.74 -1.16
N VAL A 415 5.72 -10.04 0.11
CA VAL A 415 4.92 -10.94 0.94
C VAL A 415 4.52 -10.16 2.20
N SER A 416 3.23 -9.87 2.36
CA SER A 416 2.73 -8.95 3.39
C SER A 416 1.61 -9.57 4.23
N ALA A 417 1.62 -9.28 5.52
CA ALA A 417 0.53 -9.55 6.46
C ALA A 417 0.09 -8.26 7.15
N SER A 418 -0.17 -7.22 6.35
CA SER A 418 -0.51 -5.89 6.85
C SER A 418 -1.85 -5.86 7.59
N PRO A 419 -1.89 -5.31 8.81
CA PRO A 419 -3.14 -5.09 9.53
C PRO A 419 -3.83 -3.77 9.14
N GLU A 420 -3.12 -2.85 8.46
CA GLU A 420 -3.54 -1.45 8.35
C GLU A 420 -3.99 -1.10 6.94
N ARG A 421 -5.24 -0.64 6.83
CA ARG A 421 -5.75 0.02 5.63
C ARG A 421 -5.22 1.44 5.59
N PHE A 422 -4.50 1.77 4.52
CA PHE A 422 -4.08 3.13 4.25
C PHE A 422 -5.29 3.98 3.82
N LEU A 423 -5.96 3.57 2.74
CA LEU A 423 -7.02 4.34 2.11
C LEU A 423 -8.01 3.43 1.39
N THR A 424 -9.31 3.66 1.58
CA THR A 424 -10.34 3.17 0.68
C THR A 424 -11.19 4.33 0.17
N TYR A 425 -11.72 4.19 -1.05
CA TYR A 425 -12.70 5.12 -1.59
C TYR A 425 -13.76 4.40 -2.42
N ASP A 426 -14.98 4.92 -2.38
CA ASP A 426 -16.13 4.38 -3.09
C ASP A 426 -16.54 5.25 -4.29
N ARG A 427 -17.50 4.72 -5.06
CA ARG A 427 -18.02 5.35 -6.29
C ARG A 427 -18.79 6.65 -6.03
N ALA A 428 -19.28 6.83 -4.80
CA ALA A 428 -19.95 8.06 -4.37
C ALA A 428 -18.94 9.13 -3.92
N GLY A 429 -17.65 8.84 -3.97
CA GLY A 429 -16.59 9.75 -3.56
C GLY A 429 -16.37 9.79 -2.05
N ARG A 430 -16.91 8.84 -1.27
CA ARG A 430 -16.50 8.70 0.13
C ARG A 430 -15.15 8.04 0.19
N CYS A 431 -14.25 8.62 0.96
CA CYS A 431 -12.94 8.08 1.28
C CYS A 431 -12.82 7.84 2.78
N SER A 432 -12.06 6.82 3.17
CA SER A 432 -11.86 6.46 4.56
C SER A 432 -10.42 5.97 4.77
N MET A 433 -9.80 6.47 5.83
CA MET A 433 -8.48 6.07 6.29
C MET A 433 -8.59 5.61 7.75
N ARG A 434 -7.90 4.54 8.10
CA ARG A 434 -8.03 3.89 9.42
C ARG A 434 -6.68 3.74 10.11
N PRO A 435 -6.03 4.85 10.53
CA PRO A 435 -4.76 4.77 11.24
C PRO A 435 -4.88 3.96 12.52
N MET A 436 -3.81 3.21 12.82
CA MET A 436 -3.72 2.32 13.96
C MET A 436 -2.47 2.66 14.78
N LYS A 437 -2.66 3.03 16.06
CA LYS A 437 -1.58 3.27 17.05
C LYS A 437 -2.01 2.66 18.37
N GLY A 438 -1.08 2.08 19.11
CA GLY A 438 -1.37 1.33 20.35
C GLY A 438 -1.91 -0.09 20.11
N THR A 439 -1.07 -1.09 20.39
CA THR A 439 -1.41 -2.52 20.25
C THR A 439 -1.12 -3.25 21.56
N VAL A 440 -2.09 -4.01 22.07
CA VAL A 440 -1.88 -4.89 23.23
C VAL A 440 -2.13 -6.34 22.83
N ARG A 441 -1.18 -7.22 23.12
CA ARG A 441 -1.33 -8.66 22.89
C ARG A 441 -2.32 -9.26 23.88
N LYS A 442 -3.23 -10.11 23.39
CA LYS A 442 -4.07 -10.91 24.27
C LYS A 442 -3.24 -11.87 25.10
N SER A 443 -3.51 -11.92 26.40
CA SER A 443 -2.83 -12.78 27.36
C SER A 443 -3.79 -13.11 28.51
N GLU A 444 -3.37 -13.98 29.43
CA GLU A 444 -4.14 -14.21 30.67
C GLU A 444 -4.31 -12.91 31.47
N ALA A 445 -3.30 -12.03 31.45
CA ALA A 445 -3.35 -10.73 32.10
C ALA A 445 -4.27 -9.71 31.38
N VAL A 446 -4.39 -9.81 30.05
CA VAL A 446 -5.22 -8.92 29.22
C VAL A 446 -6.10 -9.76 28.31
N SER A 447 -7.26 -10.15 28.83
CA SER A 447 -8.22 -11.04 28.14
C SER A 447 -9.52 -10.33 27.76
N THR A 448 -9.79 -9.15 28.31
CA THR A 448 -11.02 -8.39 28.08
C THR A 448 -10.74 -7.04 27.43
N LEU A 449 -11.74 -6.51 26.70
CA LEU A 449 -11.66 -5.18 26.08
C LEU A 449 -11.39 -4.07 27.11
N ALA A 450 -12.06 -4.11 28.28
CA ALA A 450 -11.88 -3.11 29.32
C ALA A 450 -10.46 -3.08 29.90
N GLN A 451 -9.80 -4.24 30.02
CA GLN A 451 -8.39 -4.31 30.44
C GLN A 451 -7.47 -3.71 29.38
N ALA A 452 -7.75 -3.97 28.09
CA ALA A 452 -6.99 -3.41 27.00
C ALA A 452 -7.19 -1.88 26.90
N GLU A 453 -8.42 -1.40 27.06
CA GLU A 453 -8.75 0.03 27.11
C GLU A 453 -7.98 0.73 28.23
N ALA A 454 -7.88 0.15 29.43
CA ALA A 454 -7.10 0.73 30.53
C ALA A 454 -5.60 0.84 30.24
N ILE A 455 -5.06 -0.02 29.37
CA ILE A 455 -3.64 -0.01 28.96
C ILE A 455 -3.42 0.96 27.80
N LEU A 456 -4.39 1.07 26.89
CA LEU A 456 -4.30 1.85 25.66
C LEU A 456 -4.70 3.33 25.85
N HIS A 457 -5.61 3.64 26.77
CA HIS A 457 -5.98 5.02 27.11
C HIS A 457 -4.99 5.65 28.09
N VAL A 458 -3.74 5.77 27.63
CA VAL A 458 -2.68 6.47 28.35
C VAL A 458 -2.18 7.66 27.51
N PRO A 459 -1.66 8.73 28.13
CA PRO A 459 -1.31 9.96 27.43
C PRO A 459 -0.35 9.78 26.24
N LYS A 460 0.56 8.79 26.29
CA LYS A 460 1.48 8.48 25.18
C LYS A 460 0.71 8.00 23.94
N GLU A 461 -0.03 6.91 24.09
CA GLU A 461 -0.74 6.24 22.99
C GLU A 461 -1.84 7.12 22.39
N GLU A 462 -2.56 7.88 23.23
CA GLU A 462 -3.58 8.82 22.76
C GLU A 462 -2.95 9.98 21.98
N ALA A 463 -1.81 10.50 22.44
CA ALA A 463 -1.10 11.58 21.74
C ALA A 463 -0.60 11.11 20.37
N GLU A 464 0.03 9.93 20.27
CA GLU A 464 0.47 9.36 19.00
C GLU A 464 -0.70 9.16 18.02
N ASN A 465 -1.80 8.60 18.51
CA ASN A 465 -2.97 8.41 17.67
C ASN A 465 -3.51 9.77 17.18
N LEU A 466 -3.73 10.74 18.08
CA LEU A 466 -4.23 12.07 17.75
C LEU A 466 -3.34 12.81 16.74
N MET A 467 -2.02 12.71 16.85
CA MET A 467 -1.10 13.31 15.87
C MET A 467 -1.32 12.76 14.47
N ILE A 468 -1.49 11.45 14.32
CA ILE A 468 -1.81 10.83 13.02
C ILE A 468 -3.22 11.18 12.55
N VAL A 469 -4.20 11.31 13.45
CA VAL A 469 -5.54 11.76 13.07
C VAL A 469 -5.50 13.13 12.42
N ASP A 470 -4.76 14.08 12.99
CA ASP A 470 -4.63 15.42 12.43
C ASP A 470 -3.90 15.42 11.09
N LEU A 471 -2.89 14.56 10.93
CA LEU A 471 -2.19 14.35 9.67
C LEU A 471 -3.13 13.83 8.56
N VAL A 472 -3.92 12.80 8.88
CA VAL A 472 -4.89 12.21 7.94
C VAL A 472 -5.99 13.21 7.60
N ARG A 473 -6.46 13.99 8.59
CA ARG A 473 -7.42 15.08 8.34
C ARG A 473 -6.83 16.11 7.40
N HIS A 474 -5.55 16.47 7.54
CA HIS A 474 -4.87 17.39 6.64
C HIS A 474 -4.85 16.87 5.20
N ASP A 475 -4.47 15.60 5.01
CA ASP A 475 -4.45 14.96 3.70
C ASP A 475 -5.82 15.02 3.02
N LEU A 476 -6.88 14.62 3.75
CA LEU A 476 -8.24 14.63 3.21
C LEU A 476 -8.77 16.06 2.98
N HIS A 477 -8.47 17.03 3.84
CA HIS A 477 -8.91 18.42 3.67
C HIS A 477 -8.37 19.04 2.38
N GLY A 478 -7.13 18.71 2.02
CA GLY A 478 -6.49 19.21 0.80
C GLY A 478 -7.24 18.83 -0.49
N VAL A 479 -8.07 17.78 -0.44
CA VAL A 479 -8.82 17.25 -1.61
C VAL A 479 -10.34 17.37 -1.42
N CYS A 480 -10.88 16.88 -0.30
CA CYS A 480 -12.31 16.92 0.02
C CYS A 480 -12.81 18.35 0.33
N GLY A 481 -11.92 19.21 0.82
CA GLY A 481 -12.26 20.55 1.27
C GLY A 481 -12.81 20.59 2.70
N ALA A 482 -12.80 21.79 3.27
CA ALA A 482 -13.28 22.03 4.63
C ALA A 482 -14.77 21.71 4.79
N GLY A 483 -15.12 21.08 5.91
CA GLY A 483 -16.49 20.67 6.22
C GLY A 483 -16.91 19.33 5.62
N ASN A 484 -16.10 18.73 4.75
CA ASN A 484 -16.36 17.43 4.15
C ASN A 484 -15.52 16.29 4.74
N VAL A 485 -14.86 16.53 5.87
CA VAL A 485 -14.01 15.55 6.57
C VAL A 485 -14.47 15.41 8.01
N ALA A 486 -14.68 14.18 8.46
CA ALA A 486 -15.17 13.83 9.79
C ALA A 486 -14.33 12.72 10.42
N VAL A 487 -14.38 12.61 11.75
CA VAL A 487 -13.72 11.54 12.52
C VAL A 487 -14.79 10.76 13.28
N PRO A 488 -15.54 9.86 12.62
CA PRO A 488 -16.67 9.16 13.23
C PRO A 488 -16.28 8.22 14.38
N GLN A 489 -15.04 7.74 14.42
CA GLN A 489 -14.53 6.91 15.50
C GLN A 489 -13.16 7.43 15.90
N LEU A 490 -12.99 7.91 17.13
CA LEU A 490 -11.75 8.48 17.63
C LEU A 490 -11.25 7.65 18.82
N LEU A 491 -9.98 7.23 18.79
CA LEU A 491 -9.32 6.47 19.88
C LEU A 491 -10.07 5.21 20.30
N ARG A 492 -10.73 4.53 19.35
CA ARG A 492 -11.57 3.37 19.66
C ARG A 492 -10.72 2.10 19.75
N VAL A 493 -10.83 1.35 20.84
CA VAL A 493 -10.20 0.03 20.96
C VAL A 493 -11.06 -1.03 20.29
N GLU A 494 -10.48 -1.76 19.34
CA GLU A 494 -11.10 -2.88 18.64
C GLU A 494 -10.43 -4.20 19.04
N GLU A 495 -11.24 -5.27 19.12
CA GLU A 495 -10.78 -6.61 19.46
C GLU A 495 -10.49 -7.45 18.20
N TYR A 496 -9.24 -7.89 18.05
CA TYR A 496 -8.80 -8.80 16.98
C TYR A 496 -8.56 -10.21 17.55
N GLN A 497 -8.21 -11.18 16.71
CA GLN A 497 -8.02 -12.57 17.15
C GLN A 497 -6.94 -12.70 18.24
N SER A 498 -5.78 -12.05 18.07
CA SER A 498 -4.61 -12.19 18.93
C SER A 498 -4.21 -10.91 19.68
N VAL A 499 -4.83 -9.77 19.35
CA VAL A 499 -4.48 -8.46 19.88
C VAL A 499 -5.74 -7.60 20.11
N PHE A 500 -5.60 -6.56 20.91
CA PHE A 500 -6.46 -5.38 20.92
C PHE A 500 -5.71 -4.23 20.27
N GLN A 501 -6.40 -3.39 19.51
CA GLN A 501 -5.79 -2.31 18.74
C GLN A 501 -6.61 -1.03 18.92
N MET A 502 -5.96 0.09 19.23
CA MET A 502 -6.61 1.39 19.14
C MET A 502 -6.59 1.87 17.68
N VAL A 503 -7.76 2.27 17.20
CA VAL A 503 -8.06 2.65 15.81
C VAL A 503 -8.83 3.96 15.83
N THR A 504 -8.50 4.83 14.87
CA THR A 504 -9.33 5.98 14.52
C THR A 504 -9.79 5.83 13.08
N VAL A 505 -11.03 6.21 12.79
CA VAL A 505 -11.58 6.27 11.43
C VAL A 505 -11.75 7.73 11.07
N VAL A 506 -11.06 8.15 10.00
CA VAL A 506 -11.24 9.47 9.39
C VAL A 506 -11.88 9.27 8.01
N GLU A 507 -12.96 10.00 7.77
CA GLU A 507 -13.73 9.92 6.52
C GLU A 507 -13.75 11.27 5.83
N GLY A 508 -13.71 11.26 4.51
CA GLY A 508 -13.84 12.44 3.65
C GLY A 508 -14.86 12.20 2.55
N GLN A 509 -15.53 13.26 2.11
CA GLN A 509 -16.42 13.26 0.96
C GLN A 509 -15.82 14.13 -0.15
N LEU A 510 -15.52 13.52 -1.29
CA LEU A 510 -15.06 14.27 -2.46
C LEU A 510 -16.13 15.28 -2.92
N PRO A 511 -15.72 16.47 -3.41
CA PRO A 511 -16.65 17.48 -3.89
C PRO A 511 -17.51 16.94 -5.03
N ALA A 512 -18.80 17.22 -4.98
CA ALA A 512 -19.73 16.80 -6.03
C ALA A 512 -19.34 17.45 -7.38
N ARG A 513 -19.43 16.67 -8.46
CA ARG A 513 -19.21 17.18 -9.81
C ARG A 513 -20.35 18.14 -10.18
N ALA A 514 -20.03 19.43 -10.37
CA ALA A 514 -20.99 20.39 -10.87
C ALA A 514 -21.34 20.07 -12.34
N LYS A 515 -22.62 20.26 -12.72
CA LYS A 515 -23.07 20.05 -14.10
C LYS A 515 -22.34 21.01 -15.04
N GLY A 516 -21.71 20.48 -16.08
CA GLY A 516 -20.96 21.27 -17.08
C GLY A 516 -19.55 21.70 -16.66
N ALA A 517 -19.06 21.28 -15.48
CA ALA A 517 -17.69 21.53 -15.05
C ALA A 517 -16.69 20.51 -15.65
N PRO A 518 -15.39 20.87 -15.74
CA PRO A 518 -14.31 19.94 -16.08
C PRO A 518 -14.34 18.67 -15.20
N PRO A 519 -13.66 17.58 -15.61
CA PRO A 519 -13.68 16.32 -14.90
C PRO A 519 -13.34 16.47 -13.40
N GLY A 520 -14.16 15.82 -12.57
CA GLY A 520 -14.22 16.03 -11.12
C GLY A 520 -13.08 15.35 -10.36
N TYR A 521 -13.08 15.52 -9.04
CA TYR A 521 -12.20 14.76 -8.15
C TYR A 521 -12.55 13.28 -8.18
N THR A 522 -11.52 12.46 -8.07
CA THR A 522 -11.57 10.99 -8.03
C THR A 522 -10.84 10.48 -6.80
N GLY A 523 -10.98 9.19 -6.49
CA GLY A 523 -10.20 8.59 -5.41
C GLY A 523 -8.68 8.61 -5.63
N LEU A 524 -8.23 8.72 -6.89
CA LEU A 524 -6.81 8.87 -7.22
C LEU A 524 -6.25 10.22 -6.71
N ASP A 525 -7.05 11.28 -6.71
CA ASP A 525 -6.66 12.57 -6.12
C ASP A 525 -6.35 12.41 -4.63
N VAL A 526 -7.17 11.64 -3.91
CA VAL A 526 -6.95 11.36 -2.48
C VAL A 526 -5.70 10.51 -2.28
N LEU A 527 -5.52 9.45 -3.09
CA LEU A 527 -4.34 8.59 -3.05
C LEU A 527 -3.06 9.41 -3.22
N ALA A 528 -2.95 10.17 -4.32
CA ALA A 528 -1.77 10.97 -4.64
C ALA A 528 -1.50 12.06 -3.59
N ALA A 529 -2.54 12.69 -3.02
CA ALA A 529 -2.38 13.73 -2.02
C ALA A 529 -1.99 13.20 -0.62
N SER A 530 -2.27 11.93 -0.33
CA SER A 530 -2.09 11.36 1.01
C SER A 530 -0.77 10.60 1.20
N LEU A 531 -0.04 10.31 0.11
CA LEU A 531 1.23 9.60 0.17
C LEU A 531 2.36 10.48 0.76
N PRO A 532 3.36 9.88 1.43
CA PRO A 532 3.37 8.49 1.92
C PRO A 532 2.45 8.32 3.14
N PRO A 533 2.11 7.07 3.53
CA PRO A 533 1.24 6.79 4.67
C PRO A 533 1.65 7.52 5.96
N GLY A 534 0.72 8.28 6.53
CA GLY A 534 0.97 9.12 7.70
C GLY A 534 1.58 8.36 8.89
N SER A 535 1.07 7.16 9.17
CA SER A 535 1.57 6.26 10.23
C SER A 535 3.04 5.84 10.08
N MET A 536 3.60 5.97 8.87
CA MET A 536 4.98 5.64 8.53
C MET A 536 5.85 6.88 8.30
N THR A 537 5.41 8.06 8.75
CA THR A 537 6.13 9.33 8.57
C THR A 537 6.36 10.01 9.92
N GLY A 538 5.59 11.02 10.24
CA GLY A 538 5.67 11.84 11.43
C GLY A 538 4.86 13.12 11.23
N ALA A 539 4.82 13.97 12.25
CA ALA A 539 4.02 15.19 12.22
C ALA A 539 4.88 16.40 12.62
N PRO A 540 5.07 17.42 11.76
CA PRO A 540 4.52 17.59 10.40
C PRO A 540 5.16 16.65 9.34
N LYS A 541 4.37 16.20 8.35
CA LYS A 541 4.75 15.15 7.36
C LYS A 541 6.10 15.38 6.71
N LYS A 542 6.20 16.46 5.92
CA LYS A 542 7.38 16.76 5.08
C LYS A 542 8.64 16.87 5.92
N ARG A 543 8.58 17.69 6.98
CA ARG A 543 9.73 17.92 7.85
C ARG A 543 10.19 16.63 8.55
N SER A 544 9.23 15.81 8.99
CA SER A 544 9.54 14.52 9.59
C SER A 544 10.24 13.58 8.63
N CYS A 545 9.80 13.51 7.37
CA CYS A 545 10.46 12.69 6.34
C CYS A 545 11.88 13.18 6.02
N GLU A 546 12.13 14.50 5.98
CA GLU A 546 13.48 15.06 5.80
C GLU A 546 14.42 14.62 6.93
N ILE A 547 13.95 14.71 8.18
CA ILE A 547 14.70 14.31 9.37
C ILE A 547 14.94 12.80 9.37
N LEU A 548 13.90 12.00 9.10
CA LEU A 548 14.01 10.54 9.05
C LEU A 548 15.04 10.09 8.03
N ARG A 549 15.09 10.73 6.86
CA ARG A 549 16.10 10.41 5.85
C ARG A 549 17.53 10.66 6.35
N GLU A 550 17.77 11.73 7.10
CA GLU A 550 19.07 11.99 7.72
C GLU A 550 19.44 10.92 8.76
N ILE A 551 18.48 10.48 9.57
CA ILE A 551 18.69 9.54 10.68
C ILE A 551 18.81 8.08 10.20
N GLU A 552 17.98 7.67 9.23
CA GLU A 552 17.93 6.31 8.69
C GLU A 552 19.11 6.03 7.75
N GLY A 553 19.64 7.08 7.12
CA GLY A 553 20.79 7.01 6.22
C GLY A 553 20.38 6.80 4.74
N PRO A 554 21.32 6.37 3.89
CA PRO A 554 21.11 6.32 2.43
C PRO A 554 20.19 5.18 1.97
N GLN A 555 19.78 4.30 2.88
CA GLN A 555 18.97 3.15 2.54
C GLN A 555 17.49 3.51 2.43
N GLU A 556 16.95 3.36 1.23
CA GLU A 556 15.53 3.55 0.93
C GLU A 556 14.65 2.50 1.64
N ARG A 557 13.43 2.92 2.02
CA ARG A 557 12.41 2.02 2.56
C ARG A 557 11.80 1.16 1.46
N GLY A 558 11.71 1.69 0.24
CA GLY A 558 11.29 0.97 -0.95
C GLY A 558 9.84 0.48 -0.84
N LEU A 559 9.66 -0.83 -1.04
CA LEU A 559 8.35 -1.46 -0.87
C LEU A 559 7.86 -1.43 0.57
N TYR A 560 8.71 -1.31 1.58
CA TYR A 560 8.28 -1.15 2.97
C TYR A 560 7.86 0.31 3.22
N SER A 561 6.81 0.53 4.03
CA SER A 561 6.20 1.85 4.27
C SER A 561 5.51 2.51 3.05
N GLY A 562 5.57 1.91 1.87
CA GLY A 562 4.73 2.25 0.73
C GLY A 562 3.30 1.70 0.85
N VAL A 563 2.65 1.50 -0.30
CA VAL A 563 1.29 0.96 -0.37
C VAL A 563 1.12 -0.10 -1.46
N VAL A 564 0.21 -1.03 -1.22
CA VAL A 564 -0.22 -2.06 -2.18
C VAL A 564 -1.73 -2.17 -2.16
N GLY A 565 -2.34 -2.26 -3.35
CA GLY A 565 -3.78 -2.20 -3.48
C GLY A 565 -4.26 -2.17 -4.92
N TYR A 566 -5.47 -1.64 -5.10
CA TYR A 566 -6.11 -1.54 -6.41
C TYR A 566 -6.91 -0.26 -6.59
N MET A 567 -7.13 0.09 -7.86
CA MET A 567 -8.07 1.09 -8.35
C MET A 567 -8.94 0.46 -9.44
N CYS A 568 -10.20 0.23 -9.10
CA CYS A 568 -11.18 -0.42 -9.95
C CYS A 568 -11.65 0.52 -11.07
N ALA A 569 -11.93 -0.01 -12.26
CA ALA A 569 -12.53 0.74 -13.38
C ALA A 569 -13.88 1.40 -13.01
N THR A 570 -14.56 0.93 -11.97
CA THR A 570 -15.82 1.51 -11.47
C THR A 570 -15.64 2.67 -10.47
N GLY A 571 -14.41 3.12 -10.23
CA GLY A 571 -14.10 4.22 -9.31
C GLY A 571 -13.90 3.82 -7.83
N ARG A 572 -14.00 2.53 -7.48
CA ARG A 572 -13.62 2.03 -6.12
C ARG A 572 -12.10 1.84 -6.01
N GLY A 573 -11.56 1.97 -4.80
CA GLY A 573 -10.18 1.56 -4.51
C GLY A 573 -9.97 1.20 -3.03
N ASP A 574 -8.97 0.36 -2.78
CA ASP A 574 -8.55 -0.05 -1.44
C ASP A 574 -7.04 -0.30 -1.45
N TRP A 575 -6.34 0.36 -0.53
CA TRP A 575 -4.88 0.39 -0.42
C TRP A 575 -4.49 0.11 1.02
N SER A 576 -3.51 -0.77 1.18
CA SER A 576 -2.93 -1.13 2.48
C SER A 576 -1.52 -0.58 2.60
N VAL A 577 -1.13 -0.21 3.82
CA VAL A 577 0.26 0.13 4.12
C VAL A 577 1.10 -1.15 4.05
N THR A 578 2.28 -1.11 3.45
CA THR A 578 3.19 -2.27 3.35
C THR A 578 4.05 -2.42 4.62
N ILE A 579 3.40 -2.87 5.69
CA ILE A 579 4.03 -3.22 6.98
C ILE A 579 3.81 -4.69 7.30
N ARG A 580 4.58 -5.22 8.27
CA ARG A 580 4.59 -6.65 8.61
C ARG A 580 4.81 -7.51 7.36
N SER A 581 5.78 -7.07 6.56
CA SER A 581 6.06 -7.57 5.22
C SER A 581 7.54 -7.92 5.08
N LEU A 582 7.82 -8.81 4.14
CA LEU A 582 9.14 -9.06 3.60
C LEU A 582 9.10 -8.79 2.11
N PHE A 583 10.15 -8.19 1.56
CA PHE A 583 10.24 -7.90 0.15
C PHE A 583 11.63 -8.22 -0.40
N ARG A 584 11.73 -8.41 -1.71
CA ARG A 584 13.00 -8.52 -2.43
C ARG A 584 12.89 -7.89 -3.81
N TRP A 585 14.04 -7.53 -4.35
CA TRP A 585 14.21 -7.14 -5.73
C TRP A 585 15.05 -8.19 -6.47
N ASP A 586 14.64 -8.53 -7.70
CA ASP A 586 15.34 -9.54 -8.51
C ASP A 586 16.77 -9.12 -8.87
N ASP A 587 17.05 -7.80 -8.91
CA ASP A 587 18.38 -7.22 -9.15
C ASP A 587 19.27 -7.21 -7.90
N GLU A 588 18.72 -7.44 -6.70
CA GLU A 588 19.45 -7.44 -5.43
C GLU A 588 19.94 -8.85 -5.09
N GLN A 589 21.16 -9.14 -5.54
CA GLN A 589 21.81 -10.43 -5.31
C GLN A 589 23.22 -10.25 -4.76
N VAL A 590 23.65 -11.19 -3.93
CA VAL A 590 25.00 -11.22 -3.38
C VAL A 590 25.68 -12.52 -3.77
N ALA A 591 26.96 -12.43 -4.14
CA ALA A 591 27.81 -13.60 -4.36
C ALA A 591 28.33 -14.09 -3.01
N VAL A 592 28.05 -15.36 -2.70
CA VAL A 592 28.54 -16.03 -1.50
C VAL A 592 29.54 -17.09 -1.93
N SER A 593 30.80 -16.97 -1.50
CA SER A 593 31.88 -17.91 -1.84
C SER A 593 31.68 -19.27 -1.18
N GLY A 594 30.98 -20.21 -1.82
CA GLY A 594 30.67 -21.55 -1.35
C GLY A 594 31.86 -22.52 -1.33
N GLU A 595 31.61 -23.75 -0.83
CA GLU A 595 32.60 -24.84 -0.92
C GLU A 595 32.82 -25.31 -2.37
N ASP A 596 31.78 -25.18 -3.22
CA ASP A 596 31.77 -25.61 -4.63
C ASP A 596 31.95 -24.44 -5.63
N GLY A 597 32.30 -23.23 -5.15
CA GLY A 597 32.45 -22.02 -5.96
C GLY A 597 31.52 -20.87 -5.51
N GLU A 598 31.51 -19.76 -6.25
CA GLU A 598 30.62 -18.63 -5.96
C GLU A 598 29.17 -18.96 -6.30
N GLU A 599 28.28 -18.85 -5.31
CA GLU A 599 26.84 -19.03 -5.46
C GLU A 599 26.12 -17.68 -5.34
N ARG A 600 25.12 -17.43 -6.21
CA ARG A 600 24.28 -16.24 -6.12
C ARG A 600 23.14 -16.46 -5.13
N HIS A 601 23.00 -15.55 -4.19
CA HIS A 601 21.93 -15.53 -3.20
C HIS A 601 21.00 -14.34 -3.45
N GLU A 602 19.70 -14.54 -3.23
CA GLU A 602 18.72 -13.46 -3.20
C GLU A 602 18.75 -12.74 -1.84
N VAL A 603 18.46 -11.44 -1.87
CA VAL A 603 18.39 -10.58 -0.69
C VAL A 603 16.94 -10.21 -0.41
N TRP A 604 16.44 -10.60 0.77
CA TRP A 604 15.16 -10.16 1.30
C TRP A 604 15.37 -9.09 2.37
N ARG A 605 14.43 -8.16 2.46
CA ARG A 605 14.39 -7.08 3.44
C ARG A 605 13.11 -7.17 4.27
N ILE A 606 13.22 -6.90 5.56
CA ILE A 606 12.08 -6.72 6.47
C ILE A 606 12.29 -5.40 7.22
N GLY A 607 11.42 -4.43 6.96
CA GLY A 607 11.39 -3.18 7.72
C GLY A 607 10.59 -3.33 9.01
N ALA A 608 11.08 -2.71 10.08
CA ALA A 608 10.37 -2.57 11.35
C ALA A 608 10.75 -1.25 12.04
N GLY A 609 9.82 -0.70 12.81
CA GLY A 609 10.02 0.58 13.48
C GLY A 609 8.80 1.03 14.29
N GLY A 610 8.93 2.19 14.92
CA GLY A 610 7.97 2.72 15.88
C GLY A 610 7.91 4.25 15.84
N ALA A 611 6.85 4.79 16.45
CA ALA A 611 6.69 6.22 16.61
C ALA A 611 7.54 6.70 17.77
N VAL A 612 8.58 7.47 17.47
CA VAL A 612 9.35 8.15 18.51
C VAL A 612 8.63 9.45 18.86
N THR A 613 8.25 9.57 20.12
CA THR A 613 7.74 10.81 20.72
C THR A 613 8.69 11.28 21.83
N ILE A 614 8.43 12.46 22.39
CA ILE A 614 9.17 12.96 23.55
C ILE A 614 9.03 12.04 24.78
N LEU A 615 7.96 11.23 24.84
CA LEU A 615 7.69 10.27 25.92
C LEU A 615 8.25 8.87 25.66
N SER A 616 8.82 8.63 24.47
CA SER A 616 9.42 7.35 24.13
C SER A 616 10.69 7.08 24.95
N THR A 617 11.03 5.80 25.11
CA THR A 617 12.32 5.38 25.66
C THR A 617 13.07 4.58 24.60
N PRO A 618 14.40 4.75 24.43
CA PRO A 618 15.16 3.99 23.44
C PRO A 618 15.00 2.47 23.57
N ASP A 619 14.98 1.95 24.80
CA ASP A 619 14.75 0.53 25.05
C ASP A 619 13.35 0.07 24.63
N GLY A 620 12.32 0.85 24.94
CA GLY A 620 10.94 0.53 24.58
C GLY A 620 10.71 0.52 23.06
N GLU A 621 11.22 1.52 22.36
CA GLU A 621 11.12 1.59 20.89
C GLU A 621 11.88 0.45 20.21
N ARG A 622 13.04 0.07 20.76
CA ARG A 622 13.78 -1.12 20.32
C ARG A 622 12.96 -2.40 20.50
N GLU A 623 12.39 -2.61 21.68
CA GLU A 623 11.57 -3.80 21.97
C GLU A 623 10.33 -3.88 21.06
N GLU A 624 9.70 -2.74 20.77
CA GLU A 624 8.60 -2.64 19.84
C GLU A 624 9.03 -3.00 18.40
N MET A 625 10.17 -2.47 17.94
CA MET A 625 10.73 -2.80 16.62
C MET A 625 10.95 -4.31 16.46
N PHE A 626 11.60 -4.97 17.43
CA PHE A 626 11.81 -6.42 17.39
C PHE A 626 10.50 -7.22 17.49
N THR A 627 9.53 -6.73 18.27
CA THR A 627 8.18 -7.33 18.33
C THR A 627 7.47 -7.23 16.98
N LYS A 628 7.68 -6.12 16.25
CA LYS A 628 7.12 -5.91 14.92
C LYS A 628 7.76 -6.83 13.88
N LEU A 629 9.09 -7.01 13.96
CA LEU A 629 9.93 -7.86 13.13
C LEU A 629 9.65 -9.37 13.30
N ALA A 630 9.35 -9.83 14.52
CA ALA A 630 9.28 -11.25 14.85
C ALA A 630 8.29 -12.06 13.99
N GLY A 631 7.14 -11.47 13.62
CA GLY A 631 6.13 -12.14 12.80
C GLY A 631 6.65 -12.51 11.40
N PRO A 632 7.02 -11.52 10.58
CA PRO A 632 7.62 -11.74 9.27
C PRO A 632 8.93 -12.55 9.31
N LEU A 633 9.79 -12.32 10.31
CA LEU A 633 11.10 -12.97 10.39
C LEU A 633 11.01 -14.49 10.59
N ARG A 634 10.04 -14.95 11.40
CA ARG A 634 9.83 -16.38 11.70
C ARG A 634 9.61 -17.24 10.45
N VAL A 635 9.20 -16.65 9.33
CA VAL A 635 8.99 -17.37 8.05
C VAL A 635 10.30 -18.01 7.55
N PHE A 636 11.46 -17.46 7.90
CA PHE A 636 12.77 -17.99 7.49
C PHE A 636 13.37 -19.04 8.44
N GLY A 637 12.66 -19.42 9.52
CA GLY A 637 13.09 -20.42 10.51
C GLY A 637 12.74 -19.99 11.93
N GLU A 638 13.06 -20.82 12.94
CA GLU A 638 13.05 -20.43 14.36
C GLU A 638 14.22 -19.48 14.69
N ALA A 639 14.48 -18.50 13.83
CA ALA A 639 15.55 -17.55 14.02
C ALA A 639 15.18 -16.60 15.17
N CYS A 640 15.77 -16.90 16.33
CA CYS A 640 15.79 -16.21 17.63
C CYS A 640 14.52 -16.31 18.49
#